data_AF-A0A7S1F8U6-F1
#
_entry.id   AF-A0A7S1F8U6-F1
#
_cell.length_a   1.000
_cell.length_b   1.000
_cell.length_c   1.000
_cell.angle_alpha   90.00
_cell.angle_beta   90.00
_cell.angle_gamma   90.00
#
_symmetry.space_group_name_H-M   'P 1'
#
loop_
_entity.id
_entity.type
_entity.pdbx_description
1 polymer ?
#
loop_
_entity_poly.entity_id
_entity_poly.type
_entity_poly.pdbx_seq_one_letter_code
_entity_poly.pdbx_strand_id
1 'polypeptide(L)'
;SMGLRSHGSAAHAFVSVTRPCSGGDAAGLLVKARTALPRGTSLHLVTGALPRNEVTGKVDRRRLLSGIQGEVKTLPAWPALKTRCSVYVRWLLFTTIVGAVDVPSLFHMVVRPSLPKRSRGSRALLRMILHIGILPYLWLLSMYLPTALLRLITNNLPFGRLGVVSALYHVGRHTSWTRHARASLTGSTLAGIVLAWRRGRLLPWWFAFWLAVPDHVQSECGWWLSVKGWFWAADRFSITLVDSPRLCLSALSAFGDAVDEVPALCSKFLKALFQRKSPTPEALLDFVERGAPSMPAKPEGQRPSMEVVWQECSAANATPHGASLVCDDSGASAPTPDNVAACDGTSTVPVTETSSGGTGAAPAFEPTVQQSGTWGWEFGNEELLPKDAWKEMDALWWEDNPRDVINATLPETTAVTKRDEAKRTGAPLKTATGVGARLLTLLAPHVAVDDPSTSLAGIDSLAVLTLCRNIRVEVPSISLRPHDVFQCADVGELLALVEARAEAAPPVRPASVCGEHAVWFAPGQYYSTCKWLYGCDGLLDERLFRVAAARLIARHVGLHADLCDGDVGIGLLRFFKDATNTNGILWPEVERVLQRVPPVGLASLAGAARRIVAWSLKGSWPRVAPVRITEDFLAERVKVVRCSSWSEAEGAISRHRDEFKPPFIMALFLVDSRSRGTCKSFVHFVVSHAFSDGFCSVPLAQDFGTLYANAEAPASAAALTPLPYDATFAVLQDRFFAVLEGRPAWSDPEQVSLRATCFDQPWASKWQPWVYSHEVLVESGAVSMLRQIARSYGLPFEVTLLSLVLAAMFRASAADSARKASYQGKVGDTDKLSIPLTMYAPMRDGDLNDAMVGLFSDWRDANVACSSDATLLGLCLDVADLIRQRRWTIFDPIQNSRSVLVNILPLDETVRSSRGLQQTRAHEYRDRRYSRPRGRKSQRCEHRPMRITLEQESMEVWWLALDINASHYSTSWCRRFVRELRQGLDELFRAPLTPVLPRAAGDSHADSGQLPVRDEG
;
A
#
# COMPACT_ATOMS: atom_id res chain seq x y z
N SER A 1 -13.83 19.28 -39.69
CA SER A 1 -12.74 18.63 -40.45
C SER A 1 -12.67 17.17 -40.07
N MET A 2 -12.46 16.26 -41.02
CA MET A 2 -12.24 14.84 -40.76
C MET A 2 -11.07 14.36 -41.61
N GLY A 3 -10.07 13.81 -40.95
CA GLY A 3 -9.05 12.95 -41.54
C GLY A 3 -8.97 11.71 -40.65
N LEU A 4 -9.19 10.53 -41.23
CA LEU A 4 -9.18 9.24 -40.54
C LEU A 4 -8.32 8.27 -41.35
N ARG A 5 -7.22 7.80 -40.76
CA ARG A 5 -6.54 6.56 -41.16
C ARG A 5 -6.89 5.49 -40.13
N SER A 6 -7.18 4.28 -40.59
CA SER A 6 -7.72 3.20 -39.77
C SER A 6 -6.69 2.10 -39.52
N HIS A 7 -6.33 1.87 -38.26
CA HIS A 7 -5.79 0.61 -37.77
C HIS A 7 -6.38 0.32 -36.37
N GLY A 8 -6.90 -0.90 -36.18
CA GLY A 8 -7.19 -1.52 -34.87
C GLY A 8 -8.32 -0.93 -34.01
N SER A 9 -8.26 0.36 -33.67
CA SER A 9 -9.15 0.95 -32.66
C SER A 9 -10.56 1.19 -33.21
N ALA A 10 -11.59 0.86 -32.43
CA ALA A 10 -12.96 1.31 -32.69
C ALA A 10 -12.99 2.84 -32.88
N ALA A 11 -13.49 3.31 -34.02
CA ALA A 11 -13.55 4.74 -34.28
C ALA A 11 -14.59 5.39 -33.35
N HIS A 12 -14.26 6.54 -32.75
CA HIS A 12 -15.19 7.32 -31.93
C HIS A 12 -15.45 8.67 -32.58
N ALA A 13 -16.73 8.98 -32.77
CA ALA A 13 -17.22 10.26 -33.27
C ALA A 13 -17.98 11.00 -32.18
N PHE A 14 -17.80 12.31 -32.10
CA PHE A 14 -18.30 13.14 -31.02
C PHE A 14 -19.11 14.30 -31.58
N VAL A 15 -20.34 14.47 -31.09
CA VAL A 15 -21.24 15.55 -31.46
C VAL A 15 -21.55 16.37 -30.22
N SER A 16 -21.05 17.61 -30.20
CA SER A 16 -21.39 18.61 -29.20
C SER A 16 -22.58 19.42 -29.67
N VAL A 17 -23.63 19.47 -28.86
CA VAL A 17 -24.83 20.28 -29.14
C VAL A 17 -24.75 21.55 -28.30
N THR A 18 -24.33 22.65 -28.93
CA THR A 18 -24.05 23.93 -28.26
C THR A 18 -25.23 24.92 -28.25
N ARG A 19 -26.30 24.62 -28.97
CA ARG A 19 -27.56 25.40 -28.98
C ARG A 19 -28.74 24.47 -28.72
N PRO A 20 -29.78 24.91 -28.00
CA PRO A 20 -31.01 24.15 -27.86
C PRO A 20 -31.70 24.06 -29.23
N CYS A 21 -31.77 22.84 -29.78
CA CYS A 21 -32.55 22.55 -30.98
C CYS A 21 -33.96 22.07 -30.58
N SER A 22 -34.96 22.39 -31.40
CA SER A 22 -36.25 21.70 -31.39
C SER A 22 -36.05 20.18 -31.49
N GLY A 23 -36.83 19.40 -30.74
CA GLY A 23 -36.61 17.95 -30.62
C GLY A 23 -36.58 17.19 -31.96
N GLY A 24 -37.35 17.66 -32.96
CA GLY A 24 -37.33 17.10 -34.32
C GLY A 24 -36.00 17.33 -35.07
N ASP A 25 -35.42 18.52 -34.97
CA ASP A 25 -34.17 18.87 -35.66
C ASP A 25 -32.96 18.12 -35.09
N ALA A 26 -32.94 17.92 -33.77
CA ALA A 26 -31.91 17.15 -33.09
C ALA A 26 -31.88 15.68 -33.57
N ALA A 27 -33.04 15.05 -33.69
CA ALA A 27 -33.15 13.68 -34.21
C ALA A 27 -32.69 13.59 -35.68
N GLY A 28 -33.11 14.52 -36.53
CA GLY A 28 -32.69 14.58 -37.93
C GLY A 28 -31.17 14.78 -38.10
N LEU A 29 -30.56 15.65 -37.29
CA LEU A 29 -29.11 15.86 -37.26
C LEU A 29 -28.36 14.61 -36.78
N LEU A 30 -28.87 13.89 -35.78
CA LEU A 30 -28.25 12.66 -35.29
C LEU A 30 -28.32 11.51 -36.29
N VAL A 31 -29.43 11.37 -37.01
CA VAL A 31 -29.54 10.39 -38.10
C VAL A 31 -28.54 10.74 -39.22
N LYS A 32 -28.46 12.00 -39.65
CA LYS A 32 -27.48 12.46 -40.65
C LYS A 32 -26.03 12.24 -40.20
N ALA A 33 -25.72 12.57 -38.95
CA ALA A 33 -24.41 12.32 -38.37
C ALA A 33 -24.10 10.82 -38.31
N ARG A 34 -25.09 9.97 -37.96
CA ARG A 34 -24.91 8.52 -37.91
C ARG A 34 -24.68 7.90 -39.28
N THR A 35 -25.39 8.35 -40.31
CA THR A 35 -25.23 7.87 -41.70
C THR A 35 -23.93 8.33 -42.36
N ALA A 36 -23.35 9.44 -41.90
CA ALA A 36 -22.07 9.97 -42.40
C ALA A 36 -20.83 9.28 -41.78
N LEU A 37 -21.00 8.36 -40.83
CA LEU A 37 -19.90 7.69 -40.13
C LEU A 37 -19.66 6.27 -40.66
N PRO A 38 -18.39 5.80 -40.73
CA PRO A 38 -18.08 4.42 -41.09
C PRO A 38 -18.79 3.41 -40.18
N ARG A 39 -19.21 2.27 -40.74
CA ARG A 39 -19.76 1.14 -39.96
C ARG A 39 -18.78 0.74 -38.86
N GLY A 40 -19.29 0.49 -37.65
CA GLY A 40 -18.48 0.22 -36.46
C GLY A 40 -18.04 1.46 -35.65
N THR A 41 -18.15 2.68 -36.20
CA THR A 41 -17.87 3.90 -35.43
C THR A 41 -18.89 4.07 -34.30
N SER A 42 -18.46 4.37 -33.08
CA SER A 42 -19.34 4.75 -31.97
C SER A 42 -19.61 6.25 -31.99
N LEU A 43 -20.89 6.65 -31.94
CA LEU A 43 -21.31 8.06 -31.96
C LEU A 43 -21.73 8.51 -30.56
N HIS A 44 -21.07 9.55 -30.04
CA HIS A 44 -21.26 10.04 -28.69
C HIS A 44 -21.76 11.49 -28.69
N LEU A 45 -22.81 11.73 -27.93
CA LEU A 45 -23.36 13.06 -27.67
C LEU A 45 -22.67 13.68 -26.45
N VAL A 46 -22.12 14.88 -26.61
CA VAL A 46 -21.51 15.65 -25.52
C VAL A 46 -22.40 16.87 -25.24
N THR A 47 -22.85 17.00 -23.99
CA THR A 47 -23.59 18.16 -23.51
C THR A 47 -22.60 19.30 -23.21
N GLY A 48 -22.78 20.45 -23.87
CA GLY A 48 -21.84 21.57 -23.81
C GLY A 48 -20.70 21.47 -24.82
N ALA A 49 -19.80 22.46 -24.81
CA ALA A 49 -18.68 22.55 -25.74
C ALA A 49 -17.70 21.37 -25.56
N LEU A 50 -17.10 20.89 -26.66
CA LEU A 50 -16.03 19.89 -26.58
C LEU A 50 -14.89 20.48 -25.72
N PRO A 51 -14.43 19.82 -24.64
CA PRO A 51 -13.28 20.27 -23.87
C PRO A 51 -12.09 20.51 -24.79
N ARG A 52 -11.38 21.60 -24.53
CA ARG A 52 -10.16 21.98 -25.24
C ARG A 52 -8.99 21.95 -24.27
N ASN A 53 -7.83 21.60 -24.78
CA ASN A 53 -6.57 21.65 -24.05
C ASN A 53 -6.18 23.14 -23.89
N GLU A 54 -5.89 23.56 -22.66
CA GLU A 54 -5.73 24.97 -22.29
C GLU A 54 -4.51 25.64 -22.94
N VAL A 55 -3.48 24.86 -23.31
CA VAL A 55 -2.26 25.35 -23.96
C VAL A 55 -2.43 25.43 -25.49
N THR A 56 -3.04 24.42 -26.11
CA THR A 56 -3.06 24.28 -27.58
C THR A 56 -4.36 24.73 -28.23
N GLY A 57 -5.43 24.94 -27.46
CA GLY A 57 -6.78 25.24 -27.96
C GLY A 57 -7.44 24.12 -28.78
N LYS A 58 -6.74 23.00 -29.03
CA LYS A 58 -7.26 21.82 -29.73
C LYS A 58 -8.25 21.06 -28.85
N VAL A 59 -9.15 20.28 -29.46
CA VAL A 59 -10.06 19.41 -28.71
C VAL A 59 -9.24 18.43 -27.88
N ASP A 60 -9.49 18.43 -26.57
CA ASP A 60 -8.86 17.53 -25.62
C ASP A 60 -9.50 16.14 -25.79
N ARG A 61 -8.91 15.36 -26.70
CA ARG A 61 -9.33 13.99 -27.01
C ARG A 61 -9.34 13.10 -25.75
N ARG A 62 -8.54 13.42 -24.72
CA ARG A 62 -8.47 12.64 -23.48
C ARG A 62 -9.63 12.97 -22.55
N ARG A 63 -9.91 14.25 -22.26
CA ARG A 63 -11.15 14.68 -21.56
C ARG A 63 -12.42 14.20 -22.28
N LEU A 64 -12.36 14.05 -23.61
CA LEU A 64 -13.43 13.45 -24.43
C LEU A 64 -13.57 11.93 -24.20
N LEU A 65 -12.48 11.17 -24.36
CA LEU A 65 -12.50 9.70 -24.27
C LEU A 65 -12.67 9.19 -22.84
N SER A 66 -12.26 9.95 -21.82
CA SER A 66 -12.48 9.59 -20.41
C SER A 66 -13.96 9.58 -20.00
N GLY A 67 -14.85 10.21 -20.78
CA GLY A 67 -16.30 10.10 -20.61
C GLY A 67 -16.95 8.94 -21.37
N ILE A 68 -16.17 8.12 -22.09
CA ILE A 68 -16.67 7.14 -23.08
C ILE A 68 -16.06 5.76 -22.95
N GLN A 69 -14.75 5.68 -22.64
CA GLN A 69 -14.19 4.47 -22.04
C GLN A 69 -15.07 4.22 -20.83
N GLY A 70 -15.96 3.22 -20.95
CA GLY A 70 -17.19 3.24 -20.18
C GLY A 70 -16.87 3.36 -18.70
N GLU A 71 -17.77 3.98 -17.92
CA GLU A 71 -17.99 3.49 -16.57
C GLU A 71 -18.13 1.96 -16.75
N VAL A 72 -17.07 1.21 -16.42
CA VAL A 72 -17.15 -0.22 -16.14
C VAL A 72 -18.40 -0.30 -15.29
N LYS A 73 -19.41 -1.07 -15.71
CA LYS A 73 -20.70 -1.10 -15.02
C LYS A 73 -20.45 -1.63 -13.62
N THR A 74 -20.09 -0.72 -12.72
CA THR A 74 -19.80 -0.96 -11.32
C THR A 74 -21.07 -1.57 -10.82
N LEU A 75 -21.04 -2.88 -10.56
CA LEU A 75 -22.19 -3.62 -10.09
C LEU A 75 -22.80 -2.77 -8.98
N PRO A 76 -24.05 -2.31 -9.14
CA PRO A 76 -24.47 -1.02 -8.63
C PRO A 76 -24.03 -0.94 -7.17
N ALA A 77 -23.22 0.06 -6.80
CA ALA A 77 -22.81 0.21 -5.41
C ALA A 77 -24.06 0.27 -4.50
N TRP A 78 -25.18 0.70 -5.08
CA TRP A 78 -26.48 0.88 -4.47
C TRP A 78 -27.00 -0.26 -3.57
N PRO A 79 -27.04 -1.58 -3.85
CA PRO A 79 -27.56 -2.54 -2.87
C PRO A 79 -26.63 -2.69 -1.65
N ALA A 80 -25.30 -2.66 -1.83
CA ALA A 80 -24.34 -2.70 -0.72
C ALA A 80 -24.40 -1.40 0.12
N LEU A 81 -24.35 -0.26 -0.56
CA LEU A 81 -24.48 1.08 0.00
C LEU A 81 -25.84 1.29 0.67
N LYS A 82 -26.95 0.91 0.04
CA LYS A 82 -28.31 0.94 0.63
C LYS A 82 -28.41 0.03 1.84
N THR A 83 -27.80 -1.16 1.83
CA THR A 83 -27.77 -2.03 3.00
C THR A 83 -27.06 -1.33 4.17
N ARG A 84 -25.86 -0.77 3.93
CA ARG A 84 -25.12 0.04 4.90
C ARG A 84 -25.91 1.29 5.35
N CYS A 85 -26.28 2.18 4.44
CA CYS A 85 -27.06 3.38 4.73
C CYS A 85 -28.40 3.09 5.40
N SER A 86 -29.03 1.92 5.18
CA SER A 86 -30.22 1.52 5.93
C SER A 86 -29.92 1.26 7.41
N VAL A 87 -28.74 0.74 7.75
CA VAL A 87 -28.28 0.65 9.15
C VAL A 87 -28.09 2.04 9.73
N TYR A 88 -27.46 2.97 8.99
CA TYR A 88 -27.32 4.37 9.42
C TYR A 88 -28.66 5.06 9.68
N VAL A 89 -29.62 4.95 8.77
CA VAL A 89 -30.98 5.53 8.93
C VAL A 89 -31.72 4.86 10.08
N ARG A 90 -31.68 3.52 10.18
CA ARG A 90 -32.26 2.78 11.32
C ARG A 90 -31.61 3.17 12.65
N TRP A 91 -30.32 3.49 12.65
CA TRP A 91 -29.57 3.86 13.85
C TRP A 91 -29.80 5.30 14.28
N LEU A 92 -29.84 6.25 13.34
CA LEU A 92 -30.28 7.62 13.59
C LEU A 92 -31.73 7.64 14.08
N LEU A 93 -32.61 6.83 13.48
CA LEU A 93 -33.97 6.64 13.94
C LEU A 93 -33.99 5.98 15.34
N PHE A 94 -33.20 4.94 15.59
CA PHE A 94 -33.12 4.26 16.88
C PHE A 94 -32.59 5.17 17.99
N THR A 95 -31.56 5.98 17.75
CA THR A 95 -31.04 6.92 18.74
C THR A 95 -31.95 8.11 18.96
N THR A 96 -32.63 8.59 17.91
CA THR A 96 -33.72 9.57 18.06
C THR A 96 -34.87 8.96 18.87
N ILE A 97 -35.23 7.70 18.63
CA ILE A 97 -36.25 6.98 19.39
C ILE A 97 -35.81 6.75 20.84
N VAL A 98 -34.65 6.17 21.13
CA VAL A 98 -34.17 5.94 22.51
C VAL A 98 -33.90 7.25 23.27
N GLY A 99 -33.53 8.31 22.56
CA GLY A 99 -33.37 9.66 23.11
C GLY A 99 -34.70 10.34 23.44
N ALA A 100 -35.70 10.26 22.55
CA ALA A 100 -37.03 10.85 22.74
C ALA A 100 -37.91 10.00 23.68
N VAL A 101 -37.89 8.70 23.43
CA VAL A 101 -38.59 7.63 24.15
C VAL A 101 -37.65 7.08 25.21
N ASP A 102 -37.58 7.85 26.28
CA ASP A 102 -37.10 7.47 27.60
C ASP A 102 -37.53 6.02 27.95
N VAL A 103 -36.67 5.03 27.66
CA VAL A 103 -37.03 3.60 27.68
C VAL A 103 -37.58 3.13 29.05
N PRO A 104 -37.03 3.56 30.20
CA PRO A 104 -37.66 3.32 31.50
C PRO A 104 -39.04 3.95 31.65
N SER A 105 -39.30 5.10 31.02
CA SER A 105 -40.65 5.69 30.97
C SER A 105 -41.58 4.98 30.00
N LEU A 106 -41.07 4.35 28.94
CA LEU A 106 -41.85 3.47 28.05
C LEU A 106 -42.28 2.22 28.83
N PHE A 107 -41.35 1.59 29.55
CA PHE A 107 -41.63 0.46 30.44
C PHE A 107 -42.62 0.84 31.56
N HIS A 108 -42.43 1.99 32.21
CA HIS A 108 -43.40 2.53 33.17
C HIS A 108 -44.77 2.84 32.57
N MET A 109 -44.85 3.26 31.30
CA MET A 109 -46.09 3.56 30.59
C MET A 109 -46.86 2.30 30.19
N VAL A 110 -46.14 1.21 29.90
CA VAL A 110 -46.73 -0.13 29.71
C VAL A 110 -47.18 -0.73 31.05
N VAL A 111 -46.38 -0.61 32.11
CA VAL A 111 -46.65 -1.20 33.43
C VAL A 111 -47.65 -0.39 34.26
N ARG A 112 -47.82 0.92 34.00
CA ARG A 112 -48.79 1.80 34.67
C ARG A 112 -49.48 2.74 33.66
N PRO A 113 -50.60 2.32 33.04
CA PRO A 113 -51.30 3.10 32.02
C PRO A 113 -51.93 4.44 32.48
N SER A 114 -52.02 4.68 33.79
CA SER A 114 -52.81 5.77 34.38
C SER A 114 -52.05 7.10 34.59
N LEU A 115 -52.02 7.93 33.54
CA LEU A 115 -51.94 9.42 33.57
C LEU A 115 -50.63 10.10 34.08
N PRO A 116 -50.47 11.44 33.96
CA PRO A 116 -51.28 12.44 33.23
C PRO A 116 -50.58 13.08 32.00
N LYS A 117 -51.34 13.92 31.28
CA LYS A 117 -51.01 14.52 29.97
C LYS A 117 -50.14 15.81 30.06
N ARG A 118 -49.57 16.21 28.91
CA ARG A 118 -48.87 17.48 28.58
C ARG A 118 -47.47 17.81 29.16
N SER A 119 -47.17 17.72 30.46
CA SER A 119 -45.87 18.26 30.98
C SER A 119 -44.64 17.32 30.91
N ARG A 120 -44.80 16.10 30.40
CA ARG A 120 -43.70 15.12 30.22
C ARG A 120 -42.96 15.32 28.89
N GLY A 121 -43.64 15.76 27.83
CA GLY A 121 -43.07 15.86 26.47
C GLY A 121 -41.91 16.86 26.36
N SER A 122 -42.09 18.09 26.84
CA SER A 122 -41.04 19.13 26.80
C SER A 122 -39.79 18.74 27.61
N ARG A 123 -39.98 18.11 28.77
CA ARG A 123 -38.88 17.60 29.62
C ARG A 123 -38.20 16.35 29.05
N ALA A 124 -38.87 15.56 28.21
CA ALA A 124 -38.23 14.48 27.46
C ALA A 124 -37.43 15.06 26.28
N LEU A 125 -38.02 15.97 25.50
CA LEU A 125 -37.38 16.63 24.36
C LEU A 125 -36.14 17.43 24.77
N LEU A 126 -36.22 18.25 25.82
CA LEU A 126 -35.06 19.00 26.34
C LEU A 126 -33.93 18.07 26.79
N ARG A 127 -34.27 16.94 27.43
CA ARG A 127 -33.29 15.91 27.76
C ARG A 127 -32.70 15.29 26.49
N MET A 128 -33.51 14.90 25.50
CA MET A 128 -33.00 14.36 24.23
C MET A 128 -31.99 15.30 23.57
N ILE A 129 -32.35 16.58 23.42
CA ILE A 129 -31.47 17.62 22.86
C ILE A 129 -30.16 17.71 23.65
N LEU A 130 -30.23 17.66 24.98
CA LEU A 130 -29.04 17.65 25.84
C LEU A 130 -28.15 16.42 25.59
N HIS A 131 -28.72 15.21 25.44
CA HIS A 131 -27.91 14.01 25.15
C HIS A 131 -27.27 14.05 23.78
N ILE A 132 -27.99 14.51 22.75
CA ILE A 132 -27.44 14.66 21.40
C ILE A 132 -26.34 15.75 21.38
N GLY A 133 -26.48 16.79 22.20
CA GLY A 133 -25.45 17.81 22.43
C GLY A 133 -24.20 17.29 23.16
N ILE A 134 -24.39 16.48 24.20
CA ILE A 134 -23.34 16.09 25.16
C ILE A 134 -22.55 14.84 24.74
N LEU A 135 -23.23 13.82 24.20
CA LEU A 135 -22.63 12.51 23.91
C LEU A 135 -21.33 12.58 23.07
N PRO A 136 -21.23 13.42 22.02
CA PRO A 136 -19.99 13.55 21.25
C PRO A 136 -18.79 13.93 22.12
N TYR A 137 -18.96 14.85 23.07
CA TYR A 137 -17.85 15.35 23.89
C TYR A 137 -17.43 14.35 24.98
N LEU A 138 -18.38 13.60 25.53
CA LEU A 138 -18.08 12.46 26.41
C LEU A 138 -17.32 11.36 25.66
N TRP A 139 -17.70 11.07 24.41
CA TRP A 139 -16.99 10.13 23.55
C TRP A 139 -15.58 10.61 23.22
N LEU A 140 -15.41 11.91 22.95
CA LEU A 140 -14.07 12.46 22.75
C LEU A 140 -13.21 12.27 24.01
N LEU A 141 -13.72 12.65 25.19
CA LEU A 141 -12.97 12.47 26.42
C LEU A 141 -12.59 10.99 26.65
N SER A 142 -13.51 10.05 26.39
CA SER A 142 -13.23 8.61 26.55
C SER A 142 -12.17 8.06 25.59
N MET A 143 -11.91 8.76 24.47
CA MET A 143 -10.77 8.46 23.59
C MET A 143 -9.42 8.86 24.21
N TYR A 144 -9.40 9.93 25.01
CA TYR A 144 -8.19 10.47 25.65
C TYR A 144 -7.90 9.82 27.00
N LEU A 145 -8.87 9.16 27.64
CA LEU A 145 -8.61 8.38 28.85
C LEU A 145 -7.55 7.29 28.57
N PRO A 146 -6.57 7.10 29.47
CA PRO A 146 -5.54 6.09 29.31
C PRO A 146 -6.12 4.71 29.05
N THR A 147 -5.57 3.98 28.07
CA THR A 147 -6.06 2.64 27.69
C THR A 147 -6.06 1.66 28.87
N ALA A 148 -5.14 1.81 29.83
CA ALA A 148 -5.13 1.03 31.07
C ALA A 148 -6.35 1.30 31.96
N LEU A 149 -6.71 2.57 32.19
CA LEU A 149 -7.91 2.96 32.93
C LEU A 149 -9.18 2.48 32.22
N LEU A 150 -9.24 2.62 30.89
CA LEU A 150 -10.37 2.12 30.13
C LEU A 150 -10.50 0.59 30.24
N ARG A 151 -9.40 -0.16 30.07
CA ARG A 151 -9.36 -1.62 30.25
C ARG A 151 -9.76 -2.06 31.66
N LEU A 152 -9.36 -1.32 32.71
CA LEU A 152 -9.78 -1.61 34.08
C LEU A 152 -11.31 -1.61 34.22
N ILE A 153 -11.99 -0.71 33.50
CA ILE A 153 -13.46 -0.61 33.48
C ILE A 153 -14.09 -1.64 32.50
N THR A 154 -13.53 -1.79 31.29
CA THR A 154 -14.13 -2.59 30.20
C THR A 154 -13.72 -4.05 30.15
N ASN A 155 -12.72 -4.50 30.93
CA ASN A 155 -12.36 -5.92 31.00
C ASN A 155 -13.25 -6.69 32.00
N ASN A 156 -13.79 -5.99 33.00
CA ASN A 156 -14.60 -6.57 34.08
C ASN A 156 -16.10 -6.58 33.75
N LEU A 157 -16.51 -5.93 32.66
CA LEU A 157 -17.90 -5.84 32.20
C LEU A 157 -17.90 -6.04 30.67
N PRO A 158 -18.90 -6.70 30.07
CA PRO A 158 -19.03 -6.82 28.62
C PRO A 158 -19.53 -5.51 27.98
N PHE A 159 -18.88 -4.39 28.32
CA PHE A 159 -19.19 -3.04 27.87
C PHE A 159 -17.99 -2.42 27.16
N GLY A 160 -18.23 -1.89 25.97
CA GLY A 160 -17.29 -1.03 25.27
C GLY A 160 -17.34 0.40 25.81
N ARG A 161 -16.72 1.36 25.11
CA ARG A 161 -16.73 2.77 25.50
C ARG A 161 -18.16 3.31 25.62
N LEU A 162 -19.05 2.90 24.71
CA LEU A 162 -20.43 3.35 24.67
C LEU A 162 -21.22 2.73 25.84
N GLY A 163 -20.82 1.54 26.30
CA GLY A 163 -21.49 0.79 27.36
C GLY A 163 -21.20 1.41 28.72
N VAL A 164 -19.94 1.82 28.95
CA VAL A 164 -19.55 2.61 30.12
C VAL A 164 -20.29 3.95 30.16
N VAL A 165 -20.34 4.68 29.04
CA VAL A 165 -21.08 5.97 28.96
C VAL A 165 -22.59 5.76 29.21
N SER A 166 -23.17 4.70 28.65
CA SER A 166 -24.59 4.35 28.86
C SER A 166 -24.87 3.95 30.31
N ALA A 167 -23.99 3.15 30.94
CA ALA A 167 -24.10 2.73 32.33
C ALA A 167 -24.01 3.93 33.28
N LEU A 168 -23.01 4.81 33.12
CA LEU A 168 -22.89 6.04 33.90
C LEU A 168 -24.15 6.92 33.79
N TYR A 169 -24.72 7.02 32.58
CA TYR A 169 -25.96 7.74 32.35
C TYR A 169 -27.17 7.10 33.06
N HIS A 170 -27.32 5.77 32.99
CA HIS A 170 -28.39 5.06 33.71
C HIS A 170 -28.24 5.14 35.24
N VAL A 171 -27.03 5.03 35.78
CA VAL A 171 -26.74 5.16 37.22
C VAL A 171 -27.09 6.57 37.72
N GLY A 172 -26.68 7.62 37.00
CA GLY A 172 -26.98 9.02 37.33
C GLY A 172 -28.46 9.41 37.22
N ARG A 173 -29.31 8.48 36.78
CA ARG A 173 -30.75 8.63 36.63
C ARG A 173 -31.56 7.94 37.75
N HIS A 174 -31.10 6.82 38.30
CA HIS A 174 -31.94 5.92 39.12
C HIS A 174 -31.56 5.78 40.60
N THR A 175 -30.42 6.32 41.07
CA THR A 175 -29.88 6.05 42.42
C THR A 175 -29.76 7.30 43.30
N SER A 176 -29.63 7.15 44.62
CA SER A 176 -29.27 8.26 45.53
C SER A 176 -27.92 8.91 45.17
N TRP A 177 -27.05 8.19 44.45
CA TRP A 177 -25.76 8.64 43.93
C TRP A 177 -25.89 9.67 42.78
N THR A 178 -27.12 10.04 42.38
CA THR A 178 -27.42 11.03 41.33
C THR A 178 -26.60 12.32 41.41
N ARG A 179 -26.24 12.84 42.58
CA ARG A 179 -25.42 14.07 42.69
C ARG A 179 -24.01 13.86 42.14
N HIS A 180 -23.29 12.85 42.62
CA HIS A 180 -21.92 12.56 42.18
C HIS A 180 -21.88 12.09 40.73
N ALA A 181 -22.81 11.22 40.32
CA ALA A 181 -22.91 10.77 38.93
C ALA A 181 -23.22 11.92 37.95
N ARG A 182 -24.12 12.86 38.29
CA ARG A 182 -24.39 14.04 37.45
C ARG A 182 -23.25 15.06 37.47
N ALA A 183 -22.57 15.23 38.60
CA ALA A 183 -21.39 16.09 38.69
C ALA A 183 -20.25 15.53 37.82
N SER A 184 -20.00 14.21 37.89
CA SER A 184 -19.03 13.50 37.06
C SER A 184 -19.39 13.56 35.58
N LEU A 185 -20.65 13.32 35.21
CA LEU A 185 -21.12 13.42 33.82
C LEU A 185 -20.97 14.85 33.27
N THR A 186 -21.37 15.86 34.05
CA THR A 186 -21.24 17.28 33.67
C THR A 186 -19.78 17.69 33.57
N GLY A 187 -18.95 17.33 34.55
CA GLY A 187 -17.51 17.62 34.55
C GLY A 187 -16.78 16.96 33.39
N SER A 188 -17.08 15.69 33.10
CA SER A 188 -16.57 14.95 31.95
C SER A 188 -17.02 15.58 30.62
N THR A 189 -18.26 16.03 30.55
CA THR A 189 -18.79 16.75 29.38
C THR A 189 -18.03 18.05 29.15
N LEU A 190 -17.87 18.87 30.19
CA LEU A 190 -17.14 20.14 30.12
C LEU A 190 -15.67 19.92 29.77
N ALA A 191 -15.03 18.90 30.33
CA ALA A 191 -13.67 18.51 29.96
C ALA A 191 -13.57 18.11 28.48
N GLY A 192 -14.53 17.34 27.96
CA GLY A 192 -14.62 16.98 26.54
C GLY A 192 -14.87 18.18 25.62
N ILE A 193 -15.70 19.15 26.04
CA ILE A 193 -15.95 20.41 25.33
C ILE A 193 -14.67 21.28 25.29
N VAL A 194 -14.01 21.47 26.42
CA VAL A 194 -12.76 22.25 26.51
C VAL A 194 -11.64 21.59 25.71
N LEU A 195 -11.56 20.26 25.71
CA LEU A 195 -10.66 19.47 24.87
C LEU A 195 -10.95 19.68 23.38
N ALA A 196 -12.22 19.61 22.95
CA ALA A 196 -12.61 19.84 21.56
C ALA A 196 -12.33 21.29 21.12
N TRP A 197 -12.57 22.28 21.99
CA TRP A 197 -12.29 23.69 21.74
C TRP A 197 -10.78 23.97 21.61
N ARG A 198 -9.95 23.50 22.56
CA ARG A 198 -8.49 23.63 22.48
C ARG A 198 -7.88 22.98 21.24
N ARG A 199 -8.50 21.93 20.72
CA ARG A 199 -8.08 21.23 19.49
C ARG A 199 -8.73 21.78 18.21
N GLY A 200 -9.32 22.98 18.27
CA GLY A 200 -9.90 23.66 17.10
C GLY A 200 -11.12 22.95 16.48
N ARG A 201 -11.67 21.93 17.15
CA ARG A 201 -12.65 20.99 16.57
C ARG A 201 -14.00 20.97 17.27
N LEU A 202 -14.33 21.95 18.11
CA LEU A 202 -15.57 22.00 18.90
C LEU A 202 -16.83 21.61 18.09
N LEU A 203 -17.15 22.37 17.04
CA LEU A 203 -18.29 22.09 16.16
C LEU A 203 -18.00 21.00 15.11
N PRO A 204 -16.84 20.96 14.41
CA PRO A 204 -16.51 19.87 13.49
C PRO A 204 -16.68 18.48 14.10
N TRP A 205 -16.18 18.29 15.33
CA TRP A 205 -16.24 17.02 16.06
C TRP A 205 -17.67 16.57 16.32
N TRP A 206 -18.56 17.49 16.64
CA TRP A 206 -19.96 17.17 16.92
C TRP A 206 -20.63 16.52 15.69
N PHE A 207 -20.44 17.10 14.50
CA PHE A 207 -20.97 16.52 13.26
C PHE A 207 -20.24 15.24 12.85
N ALA A 208 -18.90 15.22 12.93
CA ALA A 208 -18.10 14.06 12.56
C ALA A 208 -18.39 12.84 13.44
N PHE A 209 -18.66 13.05 14.73
CA PHE A 209 -19.10 12.00 15.65
C PHE A 209 -20.38 11.32 15.16
N TRP A 210 -21.43 12.08 14.85
CA TRP A 210 -22.72 11.52 14.41
C TRP A 210 -22.62 10.78 13.05
N LEU A 211 -21.62 11.10 12.24
CA LEU A 211 -21.30 10.38 11.00
C LEU A 211 -20.54 9.06 11.24
N ALA A 212 -19.73 8.96 12.29
CA ALA A 212 -18.83 7.82 12.53
C ALA A 212 -19.32 6.82 13.60
N VAL A 213 -20.18 7.28 14.50
CA VAL A 213 -20.72 6.47 15.59
C VAL A 213 -21.56 5.25 15.14
N PRO A 214 -22.31 5.21 14.01
CA PRO A 214 -23.16 4.05 13.69
C PRO A 214 -22.38 2.74 13.49
N ASP A 215 -21.27 2.77 12.74
CA ASP A 215 -20.41 1.59 12.56
C ASP A 215 -19.78 1.15 13.88
N HIS A 216 -19.39 2.10 14.73
CA HIS A 216 -18.84 1.81 16.06
C HIS A 216 -19.88 1.17 16.99
N VAL A 217 -21.11 1.67 16.99
CA VAL A 217 -22.19 1.06 17.79
C VAL A 217 -22.56 -0.31 17.26
N GLN A 218 -22.55 -0.53 15.93
CA GLN A 218 -22.73 -1.88 15.38
C GLN A 218 -21.64 -2.84 15.90
N SER A 219 -20.38 -2.39 15.98
CA SER A 219 -19.28 -3.21 16.50
C SER A 219 -19.37 -3.46 18.01
N GLU A 220 -19.64 -2.43 18.82
CA GLU A 220 -19.72 -2.57 20.28
C GLU A 220 -21.00 -3.30 20.71
N CYS A 221 -22.18 -2.92 20.19
CA CYS A 221 -23.42 -3.62 20.51
C CYS A 221 -23.47 -5.04 19.92
N GLY A 222 -22.76 -5.33 18.84
CA GLY A 222 -22.59 -6.70 18.35
C GLY A 222 -21.92 -7.61 19.38
N TRP A 223 -21.03 -7.06 20.22
CA TRP A 223 -20.43 -7.78 21.35
C TRP A 223 -21.40 -7.89 22.54
N TRP A 224 -22.07 -6.80 22.95
CA TRP A 224 -22.92 -6.82 24.15
C TRP A 224 -24.26 -7.52 23.95
N LEU A 225 -24.84 -7.48 22.74
CA LEU A 225 -26.08 -8.20 22.44
C LEU A 225 -25.80 -9.69 22.16
N SER A 226 -24.53 -10.08 22.07
CA SER A 226 -24.14 -11.48 21.97
C SER A 226 -24.17 -12.15 23.34
N VAL A 227 -25.04 -13.15 23.47
CA VAL A 227 -25.06 -14.09 24.60
C VAL A 227 -23.67 -14.68 24.88
N LYS A 228 -22.83 -14.86 23.85
CA LYS A 228 -21.44 -15.33 24.00
C LYS A 228 -20.52 -14.32 24.68
N GLY A 229 -20.76 -13.01 24.50
CA GLY A 229 -20.02 -11.95 25.20
C GLY A 229 -20.31 -11.97 26.71
N TRP A 230 -21.58 -12.16 27.08
CA TRP A 230 -21.99 -12.32 28.48
C TRP A 230 -21.50 -13.63 29.10
N PHE A 231 -21.55 -14.76 28.38
CA PHE A 231 -20.96 -16.01 28.88
C PHE A 231 -19.45 -15.88 29.09
N TRP A 232 -18.70 -15.29 28.17
CA TRP A 232 -17.27 -15.04 28.34
C TRP A 232 -16.97 -14.13 29.54
N ALA A 233 -17.78 -13.08 29.76
CA ALA A 233 -17.63 -12.20 30.91
C ALA A 233 -17.99 -12.90 32.23
N ALA A 234 -19.04 -13.73 32.25
CA ALA A 234 -19.44 -14.52 33.40
C ALA A 234 -18.41 -15.61 33.74
N ASP A 235 -17.82 -16.25 32.72
CA ASP A 235 -16.72 -17.21 32.85
C ASP A 235 -15.46 -16.53 33.42
N ARG A 236 -15.03 -15.40 32.84
CA ARG A 236 -13.95 -14.56 33.39
C ARG A 236 -14.20 -14.15 34.84
N PHE A 237 -15.42 -13.74 35.16
CA PHE A 237 -15.80 -13.34 36.52
C PHE A 237 -15.78 -14.54 37.48
N SER A 238 -16.22 -15.72 37.02
CA SER A 238 -16.21 -16.97 37.79
C SER A 238 -14.79 -17.47 38.04
N ILE A 239 -13.92 -17.47 37.01
CA ILE A 239 -12.49 -17.78 37.13
C ILE A 239 -11.82 -16.83 38.14
N THR A 240 -12.07 -15.52 38.03
CA THR A 240 -11.50 -14.53 38.96
C THR A 240 -12.04 -14.70 40.39
N LEU A 241 -13.30 -15.11 40.55
CA LEU A 241 -13.91 -15.44 41.85
C LEU A 241 -13.31 -16.71 42.47
N VAL A 242 -13.05 -17.73 41.68
CA VAL A 242 -12.49 -19.03 42.12
C VAL A 242 -11.00 -18.89 42.44
N ASP A 243 -10.21 -18.32 41.53
CA ASP A 243 -8.76 -18.21 41.67
C ASP A 243 -8.36 -17.22 42.76
N SER A 244 -9.18 -16.19 43.03
CA SER A 244 -8.96 -15.26 44.14
C SER A 244 -10.23 -14.50 44.56
N PRO A 245 -11.02 -15.05 45.50
CA PRO A 245 -12.16 -14.35 46.11
C PRO A 245 -11.76 -13.00 46.73
N ARG A 246 -10.54 -12.94 47.29
CA ARG A 246 -9.94 -11.70 47.80
C ARG A 246 -9.64 -10.68 46.70
N LEU A 247 -9.28 -11.09 45.48
CA LEU A 247 -9.13 -10.17 44.35
C LEU A 247 -10.48 -9.65 43.86
N CYS A 248 -11.55 -10.44 43.89
CA CYS A 248 -12.88 -9.91 43.55
C CYS A 248 -13.39 -8.89 44.58
N LEU A 249 -13.21 -9.15 45.87
CA LEU A 249 -13.52 -8.17 46.92
C LEU A 249 -12.59 -6.95 46.85
N SER A 250 -11.30 -7.14 46.57
CA SER A 250 -10.36 -6.02 46.38
C SER A 250 -10.52 -5.33 45.03
N ALA A 251 -11.18 -5.92 44.04
CA ALA A 251 -11.52 -5.27 42.77
C ALA A 251 -12.83 -4.51 42.88
N LEU A 252 -13.77 -4.95 43.73
CA LEU A 252 -14.93 -4.14 44.13
C LEU A 252 -14.51 -3.00 45.06
N SER A 253 -13.61 -3.23 46.01
CA SER A 253 -13.02 -2.16 46.82
C SER A 253 -12.19 -1.24 45.93
N ALA A 254 -11.25 -1.75 45.14
CA ALA A 254 -10.45 -0.93 44.23
C ALA A 254 -11.27 -0.31 43.08
N PHE A 255 -12.49 -0.76 42.80
CA PHE A 255 -13.41 -0.01 41.94
C PHE A 255 -14.04 1.16 42.70
N GLY A 256 -14.33 1.02 44.00
CA GLY A 256 -14.64 2.13 44.90
C GLY A 256 -13.46 3.10 45.04
N ASP A 257 -12.30 2.60 45.46
CA ASP A 257 -11.06 3.36 45.64
C ASP A 257 -10.62 4.01 44.33
N ALA A 258 -10.72 3.34 43.17
CA ALA A 258 -10.46 3.95 41.87
C ALA A 258 -11.55 4.94 41.46
N VAL A 259 -12.82 4.78 41.86
CA VAL A 259 -13.86 5.81 41.66
C VAL A 259 -13.55 7.06 42.49
N ASP A 260 -12.96 6.91 43.67
CA ASP A 260 -12.51 8.01 44.53
C ASP A 260 -11.16 8.61 44.09
N GLU A 261 -10.27 7.82 43.49
CA GLU A 261 -9.03 8.30 42.84
C GLU A 261 -9.26 8.89 41.43
N VAL A 262 -10.31 8.49 40.71
CA VAL A 262 -10.62 8.97 39.34
C VAL A 262 -10.66 10.49 39.27
N PRO A 263 -11.27 11.25 40.21
CA PRO A 263 -11.13 12.71 40.28
C PRO A 263 -9.67 13.20 40.33
N ALA A 264 -8.80 12.55 41.09
CA ALA A 264 -7.39 12.92 41.22
C ALA A 264 -6.56 12.52 39.99
N LEU A 265 -6.79 11.33 39.42
CA LEU A 265 -6.19 10.84 38.18
C LEU A 265 -6.64 11.68 36.98
N CYS A 266 -7.94 11.98 36.86
CA CYS A 266 -8.46 12.91 35.87
C CYS A 266 -7.91 14.32 36.07
N SER A 267 -7.75 14.81 37.31
CA SER A 267 -7.12 16.12 37.57
C SER A 267 -5.64 16.15 37.14
N LYS A 268 -4.85 15.12 37.47
CA LYS A 268 -3.45 14.97 37.01
C LYS A 268 -3.38 14.88 35.48
N PHE A 269 -4.23 14.04 34.87
CA PHE A 269 -4.32 13.86 33.43
C PHE A 269 -4.73 15.15 32.69
N LEU A 270 -5.77 15.83 33.16
CA LEU A 270 -6.23 17.11 32.60
C LEU A 270 -5.14 18.18 32.75
N LYS A 271 -4.43 18.25 33.89
CA LYS A 271 -3.28 19.16 34.05
C LYS A 271 -2.19 18.86 33.02
N ALA A 272 -1.75 17.61 32.86
CA ALA A 272 -0.76 17.22 31.87
C ALA A 272 -1.22 17.54 30.43
N LEU A 273 -2.47 17.22 30.10
CA LEU A 273 -3.09 17.52 28.81
C LEU A 273 -3.21 19.03 28.56
N PHE A 274 -3.44 19.83 29.60
CA PHE A 274 -3.53 21.29 29.49
C PHE A 274 -2.18 22.02 29.52
N GLN A 275 -1.12 21.38 30.03
CA GLN A 275 0.24 21.95 30.11
C GLN A 275 1.09 21.73 28.83
N ARG A 276 0.71 20.80 27.95
CA ARG A 276 1.40 20.55 26.68
C ARG A 276 1.22 21.74 25.71
N LYS A 277 2.08 22.76 25.81
CA LYS A 277 2.23 23.82 24.80
C LYS A 277 2.93 23.27 23.56
N SER A 278 2.48 23.67 22.37
CA SER A 278 3.20 23.42 21.12
C SER A 278 4.54 24.17 21.14
N PRO A 279 5.66 23.55 20.73
CA PRO A 279 6.96 24.23 20.66
C PRO A 279 6.97 25.27 19.53
N THR A 280 7.70 26.37 19.71
CA THR A 280 7.92 27.38 18.66
C THR A 280 9.08 26.97 17.72
N PRO A 281 9.03 27.31 16.41
CA PRO A 281 9.97 26.75 15.42
C PRO A 281 11.43 27.25 15.50
N GLU A 282 11.66 28.41 16.11
CA GLU A 282 12.94 29.14 16.04
C GLU A 282 14.15 28.35 16.57
N ALA A 283 13.93 27.40 17.49
CA ALA A 283 14.98 26.59 18.09
C ALA A 283 15.47 25.40 17.22
N LEU A 284 14.92 25.21 16.01
CA LEU A 284 15.31 24.10 15.12
C LEU A 284 16.48 24.47 14.18
N LEU A 285 16.48 25.69 13.65
CA LEU A 285 17.53 26.21 12.76
C LEU A 285 18.88 26.32 13.48
N ASP A 286 18.82 26.79 14.73
CA ASP A 286 19.97 27.07 15.59
C ASP A 286 20.85 25.82 15.88
N PHE A 287 20.27 24.61 15.82
CA PHE A 287 20.99 23.33 15.96
C PHE A 287 21.65 22.87 14.66
N VAL A 288 21.06 23.22 13.50
CA VAL A 288 21.57 22.81 12.18
C VAL A 288 22.74 23.70 11.75
N GLU A 289 22.66 25.01 12.02
CA GLU A 289 23.66 25.98 11.57
C GLU A 289 24.93 26.01 12.43
N ARG A 290 24.84 25.76 13.75
CA ARG A 290 26.00 25.81 14.66
C ARG A 290 26.93 24.60 14.56
N GLY A 291 26.52 23.56 13.83
CA GLY A 291 27.19 22.26 13.82
C GLY A 291 26.98 21.50 15.13
N ALA A 292 27.12 20.17 15.09
CA ALA A 292 27.12 19.39 16.32
C ALA A 292 28.30 19.84 17.19
N PRO A 293 28.09 20.19 18.48
CA PRO A 293 29.19 20.53 19.37
C PRO A 293 30.19 19.37 19.39
N SER A 294 31.48 19.68 19.39
CA SER A 294 32.52 18.66 19.47
C SER A 294 32.34 17.88 20.76
N MET A 295 31.84 16.64 20.65
CA MET A 295 31.86 15.66 21.72
C MET A 295 33.24 15.71 22.41
N PRO A 296 33.33 15.96 23.72
CA PRO A 296 34.62 16.01 24.38
C PRO A 296 35.29 14.65 24.20
N ALA A 297 36.50 14.67 23.64
CA ALA A 297 37.28 13.45 23.47
C ALA A 297 37.46 12.81 24.85
N LYS A 298 36.88 11.62 25.06
CA LYS A 298 37.24 10.80 26.22
C LYS A 298 38.75 10.55 26.15
N PRO A 299 39.50 10.78 27.24
CA PRO A 299 40.95 10.59 27.20
C PRO A 299 41.27 9.14 26.83
N GLU A 300 42.07 8.97 25.79
CA GLU A 300 42.66 7.68 25.43
C GLU A 300 43.57 7.23 26.59
N GLY A 301 43.20 6.15 27.28
CA GLY A 301 43.96 5.71 28.45
C GLY A 301 43.37 4.57 29.27
N GLN A 302 42.06 4.27 29.14
CA GLN A 302 41.46 3.10 29.79
C GLN A 302 40.59 2.31 28.82
N ARG A 303 41.03 1.08 28.51
CA ARG A 303 40.12 0.01 28.05
C ARG A 303 39.30 -0.44 29.27
N PRO A 304 37.98 -0.26 29.32
CA PRO A 304 37.17 -1.04 30.23
C PRO A 304 37.13 -2.48 29.68
N SER A 305 37.69 -3.43 30.41
CA SER A 305 37.29 -4.83 30.28
C SER A 305 35.84 -4.92 30.76
N MET A 306 34.87 -4.80 29.84
CA MET A 306 33.50 -5.21 30.10
C MET A 306 33.43 -6.74 30.13
N GLU A 307 33.96 -7.29 31.21
CA GLU A 307 33.56 -8.61 31.68
C GLU A 307 32.13 -8.45 32.21
N VAL A 308 31.16 -8.96 31.46
CA VAL A 308 29.73 -8.85 31.82
C VAL A 308 29.44 -9.85 32.93
N VAL A 309 29.75 -9.45 34.16
CA VAL A 309 29.30 -10.13 35.37
C VAL A 309 27.79 -9.95 35.46
N TRP A 310 27.06 -11.01 35.09
CA TRP A 310 25.62 -11.11 35.37
C TRP A 310 25.42 -11.25 36.87
N GLN A 311 25.04 -10.16 37.52
CA GLN A 311 24.61 -10.18 38.91
C GLN A 311 23.09 -10.39 38.97
N GLU A 312 22.67 -11.60 39.34
CA GLU A 312 21.26 -11.92 39.54
C GLU A 312 20.68 -11.08 40.69
N CYS A 313 19.70 -10.22 40.37
CA CYS A 313 18.84 -9.59 41.37
C CYS A 313 17.49 -10.30 41.40
N SER A 314 17.44 -11.36 42.22
CA SER A 314 16.24 -12.13 42.53
C SER A 314 15.30 -11.37 43.46
N ALA A 315 14.13 -10.97 42.97
CA ALA A 315 12.99 -10.56 43.81
C ALA A 315 11.64 -10.79 43.11
N ALA A 316 11.19 -12.04 43.16
CA ALA A 316 9.90 -12.43 43.73
C ALA A 316 8.65 -11.56 43.45
N ASN A 317 7.91 -11.89 42.38
CA ASN A 317 6.52 -12.37 42.49
C ASN A 317 5.91 -12.65 41.10
N ALA A 318 6.07 -13.88 40.60
CA ALA A 318 5.29 -14.42 39.50
C ALA A 318 5.30 -15.96 39.57
N THR A 319 4.35 -16.56 40.30
CA THR A 319 4.06 -17.99 40.18
C THR A 319 3.13 -18.27 38.98
N PRO A 320 3.28 -19.41 38.28
CA PRO A 320 2.58 -19.66 37.02
C PRO A 320 1.52 -20.77 37.09
N HIS A 321 0.53 -20.70 36.19
CA HIS A 321 -0.21 -21.83 35.61
C HIS A 321 -0.54 -21.40 34.14
N GLY A 322 -0.46 -22.21 33.08
CA GLY A 322 -0.58 -23.67 32.96
C GLY A 322 -2.06 -24.06 32.89
N ALA A 323 -2.59 -24.86 31.97
CA ALA A 323 -2.12 -25.41 30.69
C ALA A 323 -3.40 -25.67 29.83
N SER A 324 -3.51 -26.45 28.74
CA SER A 324 -2.61 -27.28 27.92
C SER A 324 -3.29 -27.53 26.56
N LEU A 325 -2.54 -27.88 25.50
CA LEU A 325 -2.95 -29.00 24.64
C LEU A 325 -1.77 -29.54 23.80
N VAL A 326 -1.43 -30.78 24.16
CA VAL A 326 -0.39 -31.68 23.65
C VAL A 326 -0.58 -32.01 22.16
N CYS A 327 0.54 -32.08 21.44
CA CYS A 327 0.86 -33.21 20.57
C CYS A 327 2.34 -33.56 20.80
N ASP A 328 2.62 -34.85 20.98
CA ASP A 328 3.96 -35.38 21.22
C ASP A 328 4.84 -35.31 19.97
N ASP A 329 6.15 -35.19 20.16
CA ASP A 329 7.10 -35.76 19.22
C ASP A 329 8.32 -36.29 19.98
N SER A 330 8.56 -37.60 19.87
CA SER A 330 9.51 -38.33 20.72
C SER A 330 10.84 -38.56 20.02
N GLY A 331 11.90 -37.90 20.51
CA GLY A 331 13.26 -38.44 20.61
C GLY A 331 14.03 -38.79 19.33
N ALA A 332 15.07 -38.01 19.04
CA ALA A 332 16.35 -38.55 18.56
C ALA A 332 17.52 -37.66 19.05
N SER A 333 18.46 -38.28 19.74
CA SER A 333 19.60 -37.69 20.44
C SER A 333 20.64 -37.02 19.52
N ALA A 334 21.21 -35.90 19.99
CA ALA A 334 22.50 -35.39 19.53
C ALA A 334 23.63 -35.90 20.46
N PRO A 335 24.85 -36.17 19.96
CA PRO A 335 26.02 -36.41 20.80
C PRO A 335 26.74 -35.09 21.11
N THR A 336 27.13 -34.90 22.37
CA THR A 336 28.04 -33.83 22.84
C THR A 336 29.51 -34.19 22.60
N PRO A 337 30.41 -33.20 22.46
CA PRO A 337 31.85 -33.42 22.28
C PRO A 337 32.60 -33.54 23.62
N ASP A 338 33.77 -34.18 23.57
CA ASP A 338 34.96 -34.14 24.46
C ASP A 338 35.83 -35.39 24.11
N ASN A 339 37.17 -35.46 24.16
CA ASN A 339 38.21 -34.60 24.75
C ASN A 339 39.61 -34.88 24.10
N VAL A 340 40.47 -33.85 24.05
CA VAL A 340 41.95 -33.83 24.34
C VAL A 340 43.00 -34.66 23.53
N ALA A 341 44.15 -34.00 23.30
CA ALA A 341 45.50 -34.46 22.90
C ALA A 341 45.71 -34.94 21.44
N ALA A 342 46.64 -34.43 20.61
CA ALA A 342 48.02 -33.91 20.74
C ALA A 342 49.14 -34.96 20.49
N CYS A 343 49.90 -34.73 19.40
CA CYS A 343 51.26 -35.16 19.02
C CYS A 343 51.40 -34.82 17.51
N ASP A 344 52.23 -33.85 17.12
CA ASP A 344 53.65 -34.00 16.73
C ASP A 344 53.89 -34.95 15.52
N GLY A 345 54.57 -34.54 14.44
CA GLY A 345 55.19 -33.24 14.19
C GLY A 345 55.85 -33.07 12.81
N THR A 346 56.56 -31.96 12.66
CA THR A 346 57.67 -31.64 11.71
C THR A 346 58.06 -32.63 10.61
N SER A 347 58.16 -32.15 9.36
CA SER A 347 59.47 -31.82 8.74
C SER A 347 59.32 -31.10 7.36
N THR A 348 60.44 -30.65 6.81
CA THR A 348 60.57 -29.60 5.78
C THR A 348 61.27 -30.04 4.48
N VAL A 349 60.89 -29.41 3.33
CA VAL A 349 61.79 -29.02 2.19
C VAL A 349 62.31 -30.18 1.28
N PRO A 350 62.76 -29.99 0.00
CA PRO A 350 62.70 -28.86 -0.95
C PRO A 350 62.05 -29.16 -2.35
N VAL A 351 62.02 -28.10 -3.17
CA VAL A 351 61.88 -28.00 -4.64
C VAL A 351 62.89 -28.85 -5.45
N THR A 352 62.45 -29.42 -6.59
CA THR A 352 63.23 -29.44 -7.86
C THR A 352 62.34 -29.59 -9.10
N GLU A 353 62.81 -29.06 -10.23
CA GLU A 353 62.17 -29.08 -11.55
C GLU A 353 62.37 -30.43 -12.26
N THR A 354 61.44 -30.84 -13.14
CA THR A 354 61.71 -31.05 -14.59
C THR A 354 60.50 -31.56 -15.38
N SER A 355 60.58 -31.37 -16.69
CA SER A 355 59.61 -31.72 -17.74
C SER A 355 59.22 -33.19 -17.86
N SER A 356 57.96 -33.46 -18.23
CA SER A 356 57.64 -34.30 -19.40
C SER A 356 56.17 -34.11 -19.81
N GLY A 357 55.89 -34.27 -21.11
CA GLY A 357 54.55 -34.03 -21.66
C GLY A 357 53.59 -35.20 -21.44
N GLY A 358 52.34 -34.91 -21.14
CA GLY A 358 51.25 -35.87 -21.10
C GLY A 358 49.95 -35.22 -21.56
N THR A 359 49.47 -35.60 -22.74
CA THR A 359 48.14 -35.24 -23.25
C THR A 359 47.08 -36.02 -22.47
N GLY A 360 46.69 -35.49 -21.31
CA GLY A 360 45.56 -35.97 -20.51
C GLY A 360 44.33 -35.09 -20.72
N ALA A 361 43.21 -35.69 -21.13
CA ALA A 361 41.95 -34.97 -21.27
C ALA A 361 41.50 -34.39 -19.92
N ALA A 362 41.14 -33.11 -19.88
CA ALA A 362 40.49 -32.53 -18.72
C ALA A 362 39.10 -33.18 -18.54
N PRO A 363 38.73 -33.62 -17.32
CA PRO A 363 37.38 -34.11 -17.08
C PRO A 363 36.41 -32.93 -17.25
N ALA A 364 35.46 -33.07 -18.19
CA ALA A 364 34.35 -32.15 -18.30
C ALA A 364 33.53 -32.23 -17.00
N PHE A 365 33.56 -31.15 -16.21
CA PHE A 365 32.57 -30.96 -15.16
C PHE A 365 31.23 -30.67 -15.84
N GLU A 366 30.47 -31.72 -16.12
CA GLU A 366 29.06 -31.56 -16.47
C GLU A 366 28.35 -30.91 -15.28
N PRO A 367 27.70 -29.75 -15.44
CA PRO A 367 26.81 -29.24 -14.42
C PRO A 367 25.61 -30.18 -14.36
N THR A 368 25.56 -31.03 -13.34
CA THR A 368 24.41 -31.90 -13.10
C THR A 368 23.19 -31.02 -12.80
N VAL A 369 22.44 -30.66 -13.86
CA VAL A 369 21.13 -30.04 -13.72
C VAL A 369 20.25 -31.08 -13.03
N GLN A 370 20.08 -30.88 -11.72
CA GLN A 370 19.20 -31.69 -10.92
C GLN A 370 17.77 -31.37 -11.36
N GLN A 371 17.29 -32.06 -12.40
CA GLN A 371 15.89 -32.09 -12.77
C GLN A 371 15.13 -32.68 -11.56
N SER A 372 14.67 -31.81 -10.67
CA SER A 372 13.68 -32.16 -9.66
C SER A 372 12.52 -32.79 -10.40
N GLY A 373 12.32 -34.10 -10.17
CA GLY A 373 11.66 -34.98 -11.13
C GLY A 373 10.41 -34.37 -11.76
N THR A 374 10.43 -34.20 -13.08
CA THR A 374 9.26 -33.86 -13.86
C THR A 374 8.29 -35.02 -13.79
N TRP A 375 7.47 -35.05 -12.74
CA TRP A 375 6.34 -35.96 -12.62
C TRP A 375 5.42 -35.71 -13.81
N GLY A 376 5.42 -36.66 -14.75
CA GLY A 376 4.61 -36.63 -15.98
C GLY A 376 3.12 -36.75 -15.68
N TRP A 377 2.53 -35.69 -15.12
CA TRP A 377 1.10 -35.54 -14.91
C TRP A 377 0.42 -35.14 -16.22
N GLU A 378 0.36 -36.08 -17.16
CA GLU A 378 -0.55 -35.98 -18.30
C GLU A 378 -2.00 -36.14 -17.80
N PHE A 379 -2.88 -35.26 -18.26
CA PHE A 379 -4.16 -34.94 -17.62
C PHE A 379 -5.27 -36.03 -17.77
N GLY A 380 -4.93 -37.27 -18.14
CA GLY A 380 -5.89 -38.34 -18.39
C GLY A 380 -6.59 -38.91 -17.14
N ASN A 381 -5.98 -38.80 -15.96
CA ASN A 381 -6.42 -39.54 -14.77
C ASN A 381 -7.31 -38.75 -13.78
N GLU A 382 -7.70 -37.49 -14.08
CA GLU A 382 -8.57 -36.70 -13.18
C GLU A 382 -9.94 -37.37 -12.93
N GLU A 383 -10.44 -38.16 -13.88
CA GLU A 383 -11.74 -38.84 -13.79
C GLU A 383 -11.68 -40.19 -13.04
N LEU A 384 -10.47 -40.71 -12.78
CA LEU A 384 -10.27 -42.04 -12.18
C LEU A 384 -10.14 -42.03 -10.65
N LEU A 385 -9.86 -40.86 -10.04
CA LEU A 385 -9.67 -40.75 -8.59
C LEU A 385 -10.95 -40.26 -7.88
N PRO A 386 -11.32 -40.84 -6.72
CA PRO A 386 -12.38 -40.32 -5.88
C PRO A 386 -12.14 -38.85 -5.51
N LYS A 387 -13.20 -38.04 -5.57
CA LYS A 387 -13.15 -36.57 -5.42
C LYS A 387 -12.40 -36.08 -4.17
N ASP A 388 -12.46 -36.82 -3.07
CA ASP A 388 -11.79 -36.42 -1.82
C ASP A 388 -10.32 -36.84 -1.78
N ALA A 389 -9.96 -38.02 -2.31
CA ALA A 389 -8.57 -38.40 -2.55
C ALA A 389 -7.89 -37.45 -3.54
N TRP A 390 -8.62 -36.98 -4.56
CA TRP A 390 -8.13 -35.94 -5.48
C TRP A 390 -7.84 -34.62 -4.76
N LYS A 391 -8.76 -34.13 -3.90
CA LYS A 391 -8.52 -32.90 -3.12
C LYS A 391 -7.33 -33.03 -2.17
N GLU A 392 -7.17 -34.18 -1.52
CA GLU A 392 -6.08 -34.43 -0.58
C GLU A 392 -4.74 -34.44 -1.32
N MET A 393 -4.64 -35.20 -2.42
CA MET A 393 -3.47 -35.25 -3.27
C MET A 393 -3.13 -33.88 -3.91
N ASP A 394 -4.14 -33.12 -4.34
CA ASP A 394 -3.94 -31.79 -4.91
C ASP A 394 -3.48 -30.78 -3.82
N ALA A 395 -3.99 -30.90 -2.58
CA ALA A 395 -3.48 -30.13 -1.44
C ALA A 395 -2.02 -30.50 -1.11
N LEU A 396 -1.67 -31.78 -1.11
CA LEU A 396 -0.29 -32.26 -0.93
C LEU A 396 0.64 -31.75 -2.03
N TRP A 397 0.21 -31.75 -3.30
CA TRP A 397 1.02 -31.22 -4.40
C TRP A 397 1.41 -29.75 -4.18
N TRP A 398 0.48 -28.91 -3.71
CA TRP A 398 0.74 -27.49 -3.38
C TRP A 398 1.61 -27.31 -2.14
N GLU A 399 1.61 -28.29 -1.23
CA GLU A 399 2.56 -28.31 -0.13
C GLU A 399 3.96 -28.69 -0.63
N ASP A 400 4.10 -29.71 -1.46
CA ASP A 400 5.41 -30.17 -1.94
C ASP A 400 6.05 -29.24 -2.99
N ASN A 401 5.24 -28.53 -3.78
CA ASN A 401 5.66 -27.65 -4.87
C ASN A 401 5.29 -26.17 -4.60
N PRO A 402 5.79 -25.55 -3.51
CA PRO A 402 5.49 -24.15 -3.19
C PRO A 402 6.25 -23.16 -4.09
N ARG A 403 7.13 -23.67 -4.96
CA ARG A 403 8.01 -22.90 -5.83
C ARG A 403 8.14 -23.56 -7.19
N ASP A 404 8.11 -22.74 -8.23
CA ASP A 404 8.47 -23.12 -9.59
C ASP A 404 9.63 -22.26 -10.08
N VAL A 405 10.51 -22.85 -10.88
CA VAL A 405 11.55 -22.11 -11.60
C VAL A 405 11.17 -22.06 -13.09
N ILE A 406 11.32 -20.88 -13.69
CA ILE A 406 11.19 -20.66 -15.12
C ILE A 406 12.52 -20.07 -15.59
N ASN A 407 13.31 -20.91 -16.25
CA ASN A 407 14.47 -20.50 -17.01
C ASN A 407 14.22 -20.85 -18.48
N ALA A 408 14.67 -19.99 -19.38
CA ALA A 408 14.56 -20.19 -20.81
C ALA A 408 15.96 -20.35 -21.37
N THR A 409 16.26 -21.50 -21.95
CA THR A 409 17.42 -21.64 -22.83
C THR A 409 17.20 -20.74 -24.03
N LEU A 410 17.88 -19.59 -24.06
CA LEU A 410 17.99 -18.80 -25.27
C LEU A 410 18.55 -19.72 -26.36
N PRO A 411 17.85 -19.92 -27.50
CA PRO A 411 18.45 -20.64 -28.61
C PRO A 411 19.75 -19.94 -28.98
N GLU A 412 20.83 -20.67 -29.23
CA GLU A 412 22.16 -20.10 -29.50
C GLU A 412 22.09 -19.06 -30.63
N THR A 413 21.95 -17.79 -30.23
CA THR A 413 21.54 -16.75 -31.16
C THR A 413 22.73 -16.42 -32.05
N THR A 414 22.65 -16.81 -33.31
CA THR A 414 23.71 -16.70 -34.32
C THR A 414 24.03 -15.24 -34.65
N ALA A 415 24.82 -14.61 -33.78
CA ALA A 415 25.49 -13.30 -33.96
C ALA A 415 24.60 -12.11 -34.40
N VAL A 416 23.29 -12.16 -34.21
CA VAL A 416 22.33 -11.12 -34.67
C VAL A 416 22.67 -9.74 -34.11
N THR A 417 23.18 -9.67 -32.88
CA THR A 417 23.51 -8.40 -32.19
C THR A 417 24.62 -7.57 -32.83
N LYS A 418 25.54 -8.15 -33.62
CA LYS A 418 26.62 -7.36 -34.25
C LYS A 418 26.21 -6.60 -35.51
N ARG A 419 25.05 -6.90 -36.11
CA ARG A 419 24.68 -6.33 -37.43
C ARG A 419 23.98 -4.96 -37.35
N ASP A 420 23.33 -4.67 -36.24
CA ASP A 420 22.57 -3.41 -36.05
C ASP A 420 23.36 -2.30 -35.35
N GLU A 421 24.34 -2.63 -34.50
CA GLU A 421 25.25 -1.61 -33.92
C GLU A 421 26.12 -0.96 -35.00
N ALA A 422 26.59 -1.74 -35.98
CA ALA A 422 27.47 -1.29 -37.05
C ALA A 422 26.84 -0.29 -38.05
N LYS A 423 25.54 0.00 -37.94
CA LYS A 423 24.82 0.97 -38.80
C LYS A 423 24.39 2.25 -38.09
N ARG A 424 24.71 2.44 -36.81
CA ARG A 424 24.44 3.69 -36.08
C ARG A 424 25.47 4.78 -36.43
N THR A 425 25.41 5.27 -37.65
CA THR A 425 26.15 6.47 -38.13
C THR A 425 25.23 7.69 -38.27
N GLY A 426 24.07 7.67 -37.61
CA GLY A 426 23.21 8.85 -37.45
C GLY A 426 23.98 9.97 -36.77
N ALA A 427 23.89 11.19 -37.31
CA ALA A 427 24.46 12.35 -36.63
C ALA A 427 23.76 12.55 -35.27
N PRO A 428 24.50 12.83 -34.19
CA PRO A 428 23.91 12.96 -32.86
C PRO A 428 22.83 14.04 -32.86
N LEU A 429 21.71 13.75 -32.18
CA LEU A 429 20.54 14.61 -32.12
C LEU A 429 20.93 16.01 -31.60
N LYS A 430 20.84 17.01 -32.48
CA LYS A 430 21.18 18.40 -32.16
C LYS A 430 20.11 18.99 -31.26
N THR A 431 20.50 19.45 -30.07
CA THR A 431 19.62 20.13 -29.13
C THR A 431 19.72 21.65 -29.32
N ALA A 432 18.63 22.38 -29.10
CA ALA A 432 18.64 23.84 -29.20
C ALA A 432 19.28 24.49 -27.96
N THR A 433 19.24 23.78 -26.83
CA THR A 433 19.67 24.28 -25.51
C THR A 433 20.66 23.33 -24.83
N GLY A 434 21.40 23.86 -23.84
CA GLY A 434 22.23 23.04 -22.95
C GLY A 434 21.42 22.16 -21.99
N VAL A 435 20.15 22.49 -21.75
CA VAL A 435 19.20 21.66 -21.00
C VAL A 435 18.87 20.40 -21.82
N GLY A 436 18.57 20.56 -23.11
CA GLY A 436 18.31 19.44 -24.01
C GLY A 436 19.48 18.45 -24.04
N ALA A 437 20.72 18.95 -24.13
CA ALA A 437 21.91 18.11 -24.11
C ALA A 437 22.04 17.29 -22.81
N ARG A 438 21.75 17.89 -21.65
CA ARG A 438 21.70 17.21 -20.35
C ARG A 438 20.61 16.14 -20.32
N LEU A 439 19.42 16.43 -20.85
CA LEU A 439 18.31 15.46 -20.94
C LEU A 439 18.72 14.22 -21.77
N LEU A 440 19.34 14.41 -22.94
CA LEU A 440 19.77 13.27 -23.77
C LEU A 440 20.85 12.44 -23.06
N THR A 441 21.75 13.07 -22.31
CA THR A 441 22.76 12.35 -21.50
C THR A 441 22.10 11.51 -20.39
N LEU A 442 21.05 12.03 -19.76
CA LEU A 442 20.28 11.31 -18.73
C LEU A 442 19.36 10.21 -19.32
N LEU A 443 18.94 10.33 -20.58
CA LEU A 443 18.11 9.33 -21.27
C LEU A 443 18.91 8.18 -21.89
N ALA A 444 20.17 8.43 -22.30
CA ALA A 444 21.01 7.46 -23.00
C ALA A 444 21.15 6.07 -22.32
N PRO A 445 21.17 5.92 -20.98
CA PRO A 445 21.19 4.61 -20.32
C PRO A 445 19.90 3.80 -20.49
N HIS A 446 18.79 4.45 -20.86
CA HIS A 446 17.45 3.87 -20.90
C HIS A 446 16.89 3.70 -22.31
N VAL A 447 17.21 4.61 -23.23
CA VAL A 447 16.72 4.62 -24.63
C VAL A 447 17.80 5.08 -25.60
N ALA A 448 17.71 4.68 -26.87
CA ALA A 448 18.61 5.13 -27.92
C ALA A 448 18.31 6.60 -28.31
N VAL A 449 19.12 7.53 -27.81
CA VAL A 449 18.90 8.99 -27.97
C VAL A 449 19.35 9.58 -29.31
N ASP A 450 19.94 8.78 -30.19
CA ASP A 450 20.46 9.22 -31.49
C ASP A 450 19.35 9.58 -32.50
N ASP A 451 18.15 9.01 -32.32
CA ASP A 451 16.98 9.21 -33.17
C ASP A 451 15.85 9.89 -32.35
N PRO A 452 15.34 11.06 -32.77
CA PRO A 452 14.26 11.73 -32.05
C PRO A 452 12.95 10.92 -32.08
N SER A 453 12.76 10.02 -33.05
CA SER A 453 11.59 9.15 -33.15
C SER A 453 11.69 7.88 -32.29
N THR A 454 12.79 7.70 -31.53
CA THR A 454 12.90 6.59 -30.56
C THR A 454 11.76 6.65 -29.56
N SER A 455 10.93 5.60 -29.55
CA SER A 455 9.77 5.48 -28.67
C SER A 455 10.17 5.48 -27.19
N LEU A 456 9.51 6.34 -26.41
CA LEU A 456 9.58 6.35 -24.95
C LEU A 456 8.62 5.34 -24.32
N ALA A 457 8.01 4.43 -25.08
CA ALA A 457 7.12 3.41 -24.50
C ALA A 457 7.88 2.34 -23.71
N GLY A 458 9.15 2.06 -24.03
CA GLY A 458 9.97 1.02 -23.41
C GLY A 458 10.67 1.40 -22.10
N ILE A 459 10.59 2.66 -21.65
CA ILE A 459 11.23 3.10 -20.40
C ILE A 459 10.44 2.61 -19.19
N ASP A 460 11.14 2.03 -18.21
CA ASP A 460 10.51 1.52 -16.99
C ASP A 460 10.09 2.65 -16.04
N SER A 461 9.18 2.32 -15.12
CA SER A 461 8.55 3.29 -14.22
C SER A 461 9.55 3.94 -13.24
N LEU A 462 10.63 3.23 -12.86
CA LEU A 462 11.66 3.70 -11.94
C LEU A 462 12.67 4.61 -12.66
N ALA A 463 13.01 4.29 -13.90
CA ALA A 463 13.80 5.12 -14.80
C ALA A 463 13.12 6.47 -15.07
N VAL A 464 11.80 6.52 -15.31
CA VAL A 464 11.06 7.79 -15.47
C VAL A 464 11.14 8.66 -14.21
N LEU A 465 10.95 8.07 -13.04
CA LEU A 465 11.06 8.80 -11.76
C LEU A 465 12.49 9.31 -11.52
N THR A 466 13.49 8.50 -11.86
CA THR A 466 14.91 8.85 -11.77
C THR A 466 15.30 9.95 -12.75
N LEU A 467 14.79 9.91 -13.99
CA LEU A 467 14.96 10.95 -15.00
C LEU A 467 14.36 12.29 -14.54
N CYS A 468 13.12 12.29 -14.06
CA CYS A 468 12.43 13.48 -13.55
C CYS A 468 13.18 14.10 -12.35
N ARG A 469 13.78 13.26 -11.50
CA ARG A 469 14.65 13.70 -10.41
C ARG A 469 15.94 14.32 -10.93
N ASN A 470 16.67 13.58 -11.78
CA ASN A 470 18.01 13.97 -12.24
C ASN A 470 17.96 15.25 -13.09
N ILE A 471 16.98 15.42 -13.97
CA ILE A 471 16.83 16.66 -14.75
C ILE A 471 16.58 17.88 -13.84
N ARG A 472 15.90 17.70 -12.70
CA ARG A 472 15.67 18.76 -11.71
C ARG A 472 16.91 19.05 -10.84
N VAL A 473 17.74 18.04 -10.56
CA VAL A 473 19.04 18.26 -9.90
C VAL A 473 19.96 19.06 -10.83
N GLU A 474 20.03 18.67 -12.11
CA GLU A 474 20.86 19.32 -13.13
C GLU A 474 20.32 20.68 -13.60
N VAL A 475 18.99 20.89 -13.53
CA VAL A 475 18.31 22.10 -13.99
C VAL A 475 17.15 22.45 -13.04
N PRO A 476 17.43 23.08 -11.89
CA PRO A 476 16.42 23.32 -10.83
C PRO A 476 15.21 24.17 -11.22
N SER A 477 15.29 24.91 -12.34
CA SER A 477 14.19 25.68 -12.89
C SER A 477 13.12 24.83 -13.58
N ILE A 478 13.41 23.57 -13.92
CA ILE A 478 12.49 22.70 -14.67
C ILE A 478 11.84 21.69 -13.72
N SER A 479 10.52 21.83 -13.54
CA SER A 479 9.71 20.72 -13.06
C SER A 479 9.26 19.85 -14.23
N LEU A 480 9.85 18.65 -14.33
CA LEU A 480 9.36 17.56 -15.16
C LEU A 480 8.66 16.55 -14.24
N ARG A 481 7.42 16.16 -14.56
CA ARG A 481 6.66 15.18 -13.78
C ARG A 481 6.65 13.85 -14.54
N PRO A 482 6.56 12.68 -13.86
CA PRO A 482 6.47 11.38 -14.52
C PRO A 482 5.34 11.33 -15.55
N HIS A 483 4.20 11.94 -15.24
CA HIS A 483 3.09 12.00 -16.18
C HIS A 483 3.40 12.76 -17.49
N ASP A 484 4.28 13.76 -17.46
CA ASP A 484 4.67 14.50 -18.66
C ASP A 484 5.52 13.63 -19.59
N VAL A 485 6.44 12.82 -19.03
CA VAL A 485 7.23 11.84 -19.78
C VAL A 485 6.33 10.78 -20.42
N PHE A 486 5.34 10.27 -19.69
CA PHE A 486 4.37 9.29 -20.22
C PHE A 486 3.42 9.87 -21.30
N GLN A 487 3.33 11.20 -21.45
CA GLN A 487 2.58 11.83 -22.55
C GLN A 487 3.38 11.92 -23.85
N CYS A 488 4.71 11.99 -23.78
CA CYS A 488 5.59 12.14 -24.96
C CYS A 488 5.81 10.79 -25.64
N ALA A 489 5.38 10.63 -26.89
CA ALA A 489 5.50 9.39 -27.64
C ALA A 489 6.97 8.96 -27.82
N ASP A 490 7.84 9.93 -28.10
CA ASP A 490 9.24 9.74 -28.46
C ASP A 490 10.19 10.75 -27.79
N VAL A 491 11.49 10.53 -27.96
CA VAL A 491 12.57 11.36 -27.42
C VAL A 491 12.46 12.81 -27.92
N GLY A 492 12.02 13.03 -29.15
CA GLY A 492 11.86 14.35 -29.76
C GLY A 492 10.75 15.18 -29.11
N GLU A 493 9.59 14.59 -28.87
CA GLU A 493 8.49 15.24 -28.12
C GLU A 493 8.92 15.61 -26.69
N LEU A 494 9.65 14.71 -26.00
CA LEU A 494 10.13 14.97 -24.64
C LEU A 494 11.21 16.05 -24.60
N LEU A 495 12.14 16.03 -25.55
CA LEU A 495 13.16 17.07 -25.72
C LEU A 495 12.49 18.43 -25.92
N ALA A 496 11.58 18.55 -26.89
CA ALA A 496 10.85 19.80 -27.15
C ALA A 496 10.06 20.29 -25.92
N LEU A 497 9.44 19.38 -25.15
CA LEU A 497 8.72 19.72 -23.93
C LEU A 497 9.65 20.27 -22.83
N VAL A 498 10.82 19.67 -22.65
CA VAL A 498 11.81 20.08 -21.65
C VAL A 498 12.45 21.42 -22.03
N GLU A 499 12.79 21.63 -23.30
CA GLU A 499 13.34 22.90 -23.78
C GLU A 499 12.30 24.04 -23.64
N ALA A 500 11.04 23.80 -24.03
CA ALA A 500 9.95 24.79 -23.84
C ALA A 500 9.69 25.13 -22.35
N ARG A 501 9.90 24.18 -21.42
CA ARG A 501 9.80 24.45 -19.98
C ARG A 501 11.02 25.19 -19.42
N ALA A 502 12.20 24.99 -19.99
CA ALA A 502 13.40 25.74 -19.62
C ALA A 502 13.20 27.25 -19.84
N GLU A 503 12.58 27.61 -20.96
CA GLU A 503 12.27 29.00 -21.33
C GLU A 503 11.15 29.61 -20.48
N ALA A 504 10.15 28.80 -20.10
CA ALA A 504 8.95 29.26 -19.38
C ALA A 504 9.04 29.21 -17.84
N ALA A 505 10.20 28.83 -17.27
CA ALA A 505 10.33 28.51 -15.86
C ALA A 505 9.99 29.70 -14.91
N PRO A 506 8.93 29.62 -14.10
CA PRO A 506 8.60 30.66 -13.15
C PRO A 506 9.57 30.66 -11.96
N PRO A 507 9.76 31.81 -11.27
CA PRO A 507 10.57 31.85 -10.05
C PRO A 507 9.99 30.92 -8.98
N VAL A 508 10.88 30.16 -8.33
CA VAL A 508 10.52 29.23 -7.25
C VAL A 508 9.84 30.00 -6.11
N ARG A 509 8.61 29.60 -5.76
CA ARG A 509 7.90 30.22 -4.65
C ARG A 509 8.56 29.87 -3.31
N PRO A 510 8.67 30.82 -2.36
CA PRO A 510 9.18 30.52 -1.03
C PRO A 510 8.28 29.51 -0.31
N ALA A 511 8.89 28.74 0.60
CA ALA A 511 8.21 27.68 1.35
C ALA A 511 7.07 28.22 2.24
N SER A 512 6.07 27.36 2.49
CA SER A 512 4.99 27.66 3.45
C SER A 512 5.50 27.65 4.89
N VAL A 513 4.76 28.34 5.77
CA VAL A 513 4.99 28.34 7.22
C VAL A 513 4.77 26.92 7.78
N CYS A 514 5.60 26.52 8.75
CA CYS A 514 5.50 25.26 9.49
C CYS A 514 4.10 25.07 10.11
N GLY A 515 3.49 23.88 9.98
CA GLY A 515 2.06 23.70 10.22
C GLY A 515 1.61 22.33 10.75
N GLU A 516 0.37 22.30 11.28
CA GLU A 516 -0.35 21.08 11.66
C GLU A 516 -1.19 20.55 10.48
N HIS A 517 -0.87 19.38 9.95
CA HIS A 517 -1.49 18.83 8.74
C HIS A 517 -2.42 17.65 9.03
N ALA A 518 -3.56 17.60 8.34
CA ALA A 518 -4.45 16.45 8.33
C ALA A 518 -4.11 15.53 7.15
N VAL A 519 -3.27 14.51 7.39
CA VAL A 519 -2.88 13.51 6.38
C VAL A 519 -3.64 12.20 6.55
N TRP A 520 -3.96 11.51 5.45
CA TRP A 520 -4.62 10.21 5.49
C TRP A 520 -3.62 9.06 5.43
N PHE A 521 -3.79 8.11 6.34
CA PHE A 521 -3.24 6.75 6.26
C PHE A 521 -4.16 5.79 7.01
N ALA A 522 -4.18 4.51 6.62
CA ALA A 522 -4.95 3.52 7.37
C ALA A 522 -4.32 3.32 8.77
N PRO A 523 -5.10 3.17 9.86
CA PRO A 523 -4.55 3.15 11.22
C PRO A 523 -3.48 2.09 11.52
N GLY A 524 -3.44 0.99 10.76
CA GLY A 524 -2.39 -0.03 10.88
C GLY A 524 -1.04 0.40 10.27
N GLN A 525 -1.05 1.34 9.32
CA GLN A 525 0.16 1.83 8.65
C GLN A 525 1.07 2.63 9.57
N TYR A 526 0.57 3.13 10.71
CA TYR A 526 1.40 3.85 11.67
C TYR A 526 2.47 2.96 12.32
N TYR A 527 2.10 1.72 12.64
CA TYR A 527 3.01 0.75 13.26
C TYR A 527 3.61 -0.25 12.25
N SER A 528 3.02 -0.43 11.07
CA SER A 528 3.67 -1.18 10.00
C SER A 528 4.78 -0.35 9.35
N THR A 529 5.79 -1.03 8.79
CA THR A 529 7.09 -0.43 8.49
C THR A 529 7.60 -0.79 7.09
N CYS A 530 7.96 0.24 6.32
CA CYS A 530 8.89 0.12 5.20
C CYS A 530 10.31 -0.13 5.73
N LYS A 531 11.06 -0.99 5.06
CA LYS A 531 12.43 -1.39 5.44
C LYS A 531 13.30 -1.46 4.21
N TRP A 532 14.46 -0.82 4.24
CA TRP A 532 15.44 -0.89 3.17
C TRP A 532 16.84 -1.01 3.74
N LEU A 533 17.62 -1.94 3.19
CA LEU A 533 19.00 -2.17 3.54
C LEU A 533 19.87 -1.75 2.35
N TYR A 534 20.90 -0.95 2.62
CA TYR A 534 21.87 -0.49 1.64
C TYR A 534 23.26 -0.93 2.08
N GLY A 535 23.96 -1.69 1.26
CA GLY A 535 25.33 -2.12 1.50
C GLY A 535 26.34 -1.23 0.82
N CYS A 536 27.54 -1.12 1.37
CA CYS A 536 28.74 -0.67 0.67
C CYS A 536 29.98 -1.43 1.16
N ASP A 537 31.00 -1.53 0.30
CA ASP A 537 32.30 -2.08 0.68
C ASP A 537 33.08 -1.09 1.56
N GLY A 538 33.85 -1.62 2.50
CA GLY A 538 34.57 -0.86 3.53
C GLY A 538 33.71 -0.54 4.77
N LEU A 539 34.37 0.06 5.77
CA LEU A 539 33.74 0.55 6.99
C LEU A 539 33.42 2.04 6.87
N LEU A 540 32.16 2.41 7.05
CA LEU A 540 31.74 3.80 7.21
C LEU A 540 32.13 4.32 8.60
N ASP A 541 32.59 5.56 8.66
CA ASP A 541 32.91 6.23 9.92
C ASP A 541 31.64 6.51 10.72
N GLU A 542 31.66 6.12 12.00
CA GLU A 542 30.51 6.23 12.90
C GLU A 542 30.10 7.70 13.18
N ARG A 543 31.06 8.61 13.28
CA ARG A 543 30.79 10.04 13.53
C ARG A 543 30.19 10.69 12.30
N LEU A 544 30.75 10.44 11.11
CA LEU A 544 30.21 10.94 9.84
C LEU A 544 28.81 10.37 9.57
N PHE A 545 28.59 9.08 9.85
CA PHE A 545 27.27 8.45 9.78
C PHE A 545 26.25 9.17 10.66
N ARG A 546 26.56 9.44 11.93
CA ARG A 546 25.66 10.13 12.87
C ARG A 546 25.33 11.56 12.42
N VAL A 547 26.31 12.31 11.88
CA VAL A 547 26.09 13.65 11.32
C VAL A 547 25.19 13.60 10.09
N ALA A 548 25.44 12.67 9.16
CA ALA A 548 24.63 12.50 7.96
C ALA A 548 23.18 12.06 8.29
N ALA A 549 23.01 11.14 9.24
CA ALA A 549 21.70 10.69 9.72
C ALA A 549 20.91 11.83 10.39
N ALA A 550 21.54 12.64 11.25
CA ALA A 550 20.89 13.79 11.88
C ALA A 550 20.42 14.83 10.85
N ARG A 551 21.26 15.13 9.84
CA ARG A 551 20.91 16.03 8.72
C ARG A 551 19.80 15.44 7.84
N LEU A 552 19.78 14.13 7.62
CA LEU A 552 18.74 13.45 6.85
C LEU A 552 17.38 13.54 7.54
N ILE A 553 17.35 13.28 8.85
CA ILE A 553 16.17 13.41 9.70
C ILE A 553 15.65 14.85 9.65
N ALA A 554 16.52 15.85 9.86
CA ALA A 554 16.14 17.26 9.83
C ALA A 554 15.58 17.72 8.47
N ARG A 555 16.13 17.18 7.37
CA ARG A 555 15.71 17.49 6.00
C ARG A 555 14.33 16.91 5.64
N HIS A 556 14.00 15.72 6.14
CA HIS A 556 12.77 15.01 5.79
C HIS A 556 11.78 15.01 6.95
N VAL A 557 10.80 15.92 6.89
CA VAL A 557 9.74 16.10 7.90
C VAL A 557 9.07 14.78 8.30
N GLY A 558 8.82 13.88 7.34
CA GLY A 558 8.25 12.55 7.61
C GLY A 558 9.07 11.64 8.54
N LEU A 559 10.37 11.90 8.72
CA LEU A 559 11.26 11.13 9.60
C LEU A 559 11.24 11.62 11.06
N HIS A 560 10.64 12.78 11.34
CA HIS A 560 10.49 13.33 12.68
C HIS A 560 9.06 13.80 12.98
N ALA A 561 8.08 13.32 12.23
CA ALA A 561 6.66 13.60 12.42
C ALA A 561 6.02 12.77 13.55
N ASP A 562 5.12 13.38 14.32
CA ASP A 562 4.26 12.70 15.30
C ASP A 562 2.82 13.20 15.18
N LEU A 563 1.88 12.42 15.70
CA LEU A 563 0.50 12.83 15.86
C LEU A 563 0.41 13.87 16.98
N CYS A 564 -0.16 15.04 16.67
CA CYS A 564 -0.43 16.10 17.64
C CYS A 564 -1.34 15.62 18.79
N ASP A 565 -2.14 14.57 18.52
CA ASP A 565 -3.01 13.87 19.47
C ASP A 565 -2.34 12.66 20.17
N GLY A 566 -1.07 12.35 19.85
CA GLY A 566 -0.36 11.14 20.29
C GLY A 566 -1.06 9.85 19.80
N ASP A 567 -0.92 8.75 20.55
CA ASP A 567 -1.59 7.47 20.24
C ASP A 567 -3.12 7.59 20.12
N VAL A 568 -3.74 8.59 20.76
CA VAL A 568 -5.18 8.87 20.64
C VAL A 568 -5.55 9.24 19.20
N GLY A 569 -4.62 9.84 18.45
CA GLY A 569 -4.76 10.08 17.02
C GLY A 569 -5.07 8.79 16.25
N ILE A 570 -4.43 7.67 16.57
CA ILE A 570 -4.73 6.36 15.95
C ILE A 570 -6.14 5.88 16.30
N GLY A 571 -6.60 6.13 17.53
CA GLY A 571 -7.98 5.86 17.94
C GLY A 571 -9.00 6.68 17.15
N LEU A 572 -8.73 7.96 16.92
CA LEU A 572 -9.54 8.88 16.11
C LEU A 572 -9.52 8.50 14.62
N LEU A 573 -8.37 8.09 14.07
CA LEU A 573 -8.28 7.57 12.69
C LEU A 573 -9.12 6.30 12.51
N ARG A 574 -9.08 5.36 13.48
CA ARG A 574 -9.95 4.18 13.49
C ARG A 574 -11.42 4.59 13.56
N PHE A 575 -11.75 5.57 14.39
CA PHE A 575 -13.11 6.07 14.55
C PHE A 575 -13.69 6.61 13.23
N PHE A 576 -12.93 7.45 12.53
CA PHE A 576 -13.39 8.09 11.29
C PHE A 576 -13.18 7.27 10.02
N LYS A 577 -12.39 6.18 10.06
CA LYS A 577 -12.00 5.39 8.89
C LYS A 577 -13.19 5.11 7.98
N ASP A 578 -14.21 4.42 8.49
CA ASP A 578 -15.29 3.92 7.64
C ASP A 578 -16.32 5.00 7.27
N ALA A 579 -16.44 6.06 8.09
CA ALA A 579 -17.25 7.24 7.77
C ALA A 579 -16.66 8.08 6.63
N THR A 580 -15.34 8.32 6.63
CA THR A 580 -14.66 9.04 5.53
C THR A 580 -14.76 8.25 4.22
N ASN A 581 -14.62 6.93 4.27
CA ASN A 581 -14.83 6.04 3.14
C ASN A 581 -16.25 6.12 2.58
N THR A 582 -17.25 5.97 3.46
CA THR A 582 -18.66 6.07 3.07
C THR A 582 -18.97 7.44 2.46
N ASN A 583 -18.41 8.52 3.00
CA ASN A 583 -18.52 9.87 2.42
C ASN A 583 -17.95 9.94 0.98
N GLY A 584 -16.74 9.41 0.76
CA GLY A 584 -16.10 9.45 -0.56
C GLY A 584 -16.88 8.73 -1.66
N ILE A 585 -17.60 7.66 -1.31
CA ILE A 585 -18.38 6.85 -2.26
C ILE A 585 -19.83 7.36 -2.40
N LEU A 586 -20.45 7.79 -1.29
CA LEU A 586 -21.86 8.17 -1.26
C LEU A 586 -22.15 9.42 -2.10
N TRP A 587 -21.29 10.45 -2.05
CA TRP A 587 -21.60 11.71 -2.74
C TRP A 587 -21.58 11.61 -4.27
N PRO A 588 -20.60 10.96 -4.92
CA PRO A 588 -20.66 10.68 -6.36
C PRO A 588 -21.95 9.94 -6.78
N GLU A 589 -22.37 8.93 -6.00
CA GLU A 589 -23.62 8.20 -6.25
C GLU A 589 -24.87 9.10 -6.11
N VAL A 590 -24.93 9.91 -5.04
CA VAL A 590 -26.02 10.87 -4.80
C VAL A 590 -26.09 11.91 -5.91
N GLU A 591 -24.95 12.44 -6.36
CA GLU A 591 -24.89 13.41 -7.47
C GLU A 591 -25.35 12.78 -8.79
N ARG A 592 -24.93 11.55 -9.11
CA ARG A 592 -25.38 10.82 -10.31
C ARG A 592 -26.89 10.54 -10.28
N VAL A 593 -27.47 10.30 -9.10
CA VAL A 593 -28.93 10.16 -8.94
C VAL A 593 -29.64 11.51 -9.10
N LEU A 594 -29.14 12.56 -8.45
CA LEU A 594 -29.76 13.90 -8.51
C LEU A 594 -29.71 14.51 -9.91
N GLN A 595 -28.68 14.20 -10.72
CA GLN A 595 -28.63 14.58 -12.14
C GLN A 595 -29.77 13.99 -13.00
N ARG A 596 -30.44 12.92 -12.53
CA ARG A 596 -31.60 12.30 -13.21
C ARG A 596 -32.95 12.84 -12.74
N VAL A 597 -32.96 13.65 -11.67
CA VAL A 597 -34.17 14.24 -11.09
C VAL A 597 -34.26 15.70 -11.56
N PRO A 598 -35.44 16.22 -11.94
CA PRO A 598 -35.57 17.62 -12.33
C PRO A 598 -35.06 18.57 -11.22
N PRO A 599 -34.45 19.72 -11.58
CA PRO A 599 -33.58 20.51 -10.69
C PRO A 599 -34.33 21.37 -9.64
N VAL A 600 -35.19 20.74 -8.83
CA VAL A 600 -35.96 21.39 -7.76
C VAL A 600 -35.13 21.49 -6.48
N GLY A 601 -34.06 22.30 -6.51
CA GLY A 601 -33.25 22.70 -5.32
C GLY A 601 -32.41 21.61 -4.64
N LEU A 602 -32.73 20.32 -4.81
CA LEU A 602 -32.08 19.19 -4.12
C LEU A 602 -30.57 19.11 -4.35
N ALA A 603 -30.08 19.45 -5.54
CA ALA A 603 -28.65 19.50 -5.85
C ALA A 603 -27.89 20.52 -4.98
N SER A 604 -28.49 21.69 -4.71
CA SER A 604 -27.90 22.71 -3.83
C SER A 604 -27.84 22.23 -2.38
N LEU A 605 -28.91 21.59 -1.89
CA LEU A 605 -28.98 21.01 -0.55
C LEU A 605 -27.96 19.87 -0.37
N ALA A 606 -27.83 18.98 -1.36
CA ALA A 606 -26.83 17.91 -1.34
C ALA A 606 -25.40 18.48 -1.34
N GLY A 607 -25.12 19.47 -2.20
CA GLY A 607 -23.82 20.15 -2.20
C GLY A 607 -23.51 20.89 -0.89
N ALA A 608 -24.51 21.47 -0.22
CA ALA A 608 -24.36 22.07 1.10
C ALA A 608 -24.09 21.02 2.19
N ALA A 609 -24.84 19.91 2.20
CA ALA A 609 -24.64 18.79 3.10
C ALA A 609 -23.23 18.18 2.93
N ARG A 610 -22.79 17.94 1.68
CA ARG A 610 -21.43 17.49 1.34
C ARG A 610 -20.36 18.41 1.91
N ARG A 611 -20.50 19.74 1.77
CA ARG A 611 -19.56 20.72 2.34
C ARG A 611 -19.52 20.68 3.86
N ILE A 612 -20.67 20.55 4.54
CA ILE A 612 -20.75 20.43 6.00
C ILE A 612 -20.07 19.14 6.48
N VAL A 613 -20.33 18.01 5.81
CA VAL A 613 -19.69 16.73 6.12
C VAL A 613 -18.18 16.81 5.92
N ALA A 614 -17.72 17.30 4.75
CA ALA A 614 -16.31 17.48 4.46
C ALA A 614 -15.62 18.37 5.50
N TRP A 615 -16.19 19.54 5.80
CA TRP A 615 -15.69 20.45 6.84
C TRP A 615 -15.61 19.76 8.22
N SER A 616 -16.64 19.00 8.61
CA SER A 616 -16.66 18.31 9.90
C SER A 616 -15.55 17.27 10.01
N LEU A 617 -15.34 16.47 8.97
CA LEU A 617 -14.31 15.44 8.91
C LEU A 617 -12.92 16.10 8.90
N LYS A 618 -12.68 17.12 8.07
CA LYS A 618 -11.43 17.88 8.02
C LYS A 618 -11.07 18.53 9.36
N GLY A 619 -12.03 19.17 10.02
CA GLY A 619 -11.81 19.83 11.31
C GLY A 619 -11.60 18.85 12.46
N SER A 620 -12.15 17.64 12.37
CA SER A 620 -12.03 16.61 13.41
C SER A 620 -10.83 15.69 13.24
N TRP A 621 -10.24 15.66 12.05
CA TRP A 621 -9.16 14.76 11.69
C TRP A 621 -7.92 14.96 12.58
N PRO A 622 -7.28 13.87 13.04
CA PRO A 622 -6.00 13.94 13.75
C PRO A 622 -4.95 14.70 12.95
N ARG A 623 -4.18 15.54 13.64
CA ARG A 623 -3.11 16.33 13.04
C ARG A 623 -1.76 15.67 13.21
N VAL A 624 -0.90 15.86 12.23
CA VAL A 624 0.51 15.50 12.22
C VAL A 624 1.33 16.78 12.15
N ALA A 625 2.43 16.82 12.90
CA ALA A 625 3.39 17.93 12.87
C ALA A 625 4.82 17.40 13.08
N PRO A 626 5.85 18.12 12.61
CA PRO A 626 7.23 17.84 12.98
C PRO A 626 7.46 17.97 14.50
N VAL A 627 8.19 17.02 15.07
CA VAL A 627 8.70 17.05 16.44
C VAL A 627 10.11 17.65 16.45
N ARG A 628 10.43 18.40 17.51
CA ARG A 628 11.78 18.92 17.72
C ARG A 628 12.79 17.77 17.81
N ILE A 629 13.79 17.78 16.94
CA ILE A 629 14.93 16.87 16.99
C ILE A 629 15.81 17.28 18.17
N THR A 630 15.96 16.39 19.15
CA THR A 630 16.84 16.53 20.32
C THR A 630 17.97 15.50 20.27
N GLU A 631 18.96 15.64 21.14
CA GLU A 631 20.03 14.64 21.26
C GLU A 631 19.48 13.27 21.71
N ASP A 632 18.53 13.25 22.67
CA ASP A 632 17.81 12.03 23.07
C ASP A 632 17.04 11.38 21.90
N PHE A 633 16.40 12.19 21.05
CA PHE A 633 15.72 11.69 19.85
C PHE A 633 16.72 11.02 18.92
N LEU A 634 17.86 11.67 18.64
CA LEU A 634 18.91 11.09 17.79
C LEU A 634 19.54 9.84 18.42
N ALA A 635 19.75 9.81 19.72
CA ALA A 635 20.28 8.65 20.44
C ALA A 635 19.30 7.45 20.40
N GLU A 636 17.99 7.70 20.51
CA GLU A 636 16.96 6.67 20.36
C GLU A 636 16.88 6.15 18.91
N ARG A 637 16.95 7.06 17.92
CA ARG A 637 16.64 6.74 16.52
C ARG A 637 17.84 6.33 15.67
N VAL A 638 19.06 6.72 16.02
CA VAL A 638 20.28 6.48 15.21
C VAL A 638 21.25 5.54 15.94
N LYS A 639 21.21 4.26 15.56
CA LYS A 639 22.00 3.19 16.19
C LYS A 639 23.21 2.81 15.32
N VAL A 640 24.26 2.31 15.97
CA VAL A 640 25.46 1.78 15.32
C VAL A 640 25.81 0.47 16.02
N VAL A 641 25.99 -0.59 15.23
CA VAL A 641 26.25 -1.94 15.72
C VAL A 641 27.48 -2.48 14.99
N ARG A 642 28.47 -2.95 15.75
CA ARG A 642 29.62 -3.69 15.19
C ARG A 642 29.30 -5.18 15.28
N CYS A 643 29.52 -5.91 14.19
CA CYS A 643 29.22 -7.32 14.05
C CYS A 643 30.47 -8.07 13.56
N SER A 644 30.73 -9.23 14.15
CA SER A 644 31.80 -10.15 13.78
C SER A 644 31.52 -10.96 12.52
N SER A 645 30.25 -11.06 12.14
CA SER A 645 29.78 -11.87 11.01
C SER A 645 28.48 -11.33 10.42
N TRP A 646 28.14 -11.79 9.22
CA TRP A 646 26.87 -11.49 8.57
C TRP A 646 25.66 -12.02 9.38
N SER A 647 25.75 -13.22 9.96
CA SER A 647 24.67 -13.80 10.76
C SER A 647 24.35 -12.96 12.02
N GLU A 648 25.39 -12.41 12.66
CA GLU A 648 25.20 -11.47 13.78
C GLU A 648 24.51 -10.17 13.32
N ALA A 649 24.88 -9.66 12.14
CA ALA A 649 24.23 -8.50 11.53
C ALA A 649 22.76 -8.77 11.21
N GLU A 650 22.40 -9.92 10.64
CA GLU A 650 21.00 -10.30 10.40
C GLU A 650 20.18 -10.37 11.70
N GLY A 651 20.74 -11.00 12.75
CA GLY A 651 20.12 -11.03 14.08
C GLY A 651 19.93 -9.63 14.67
N ALA A 652 20.91 -8.74 14.51
CA ALA A 652 20.83 -7.36 14.96
C ALA A 652 19.85 -6.52 14.13
N ILE A 653 19.75 -6.75 12.81
CA ILE A 653 18.75 -6.15 11.91
C ILE A 653 17.33 -6.53 12.34
N SER A 654 17.10 -7.79 12.73
CA SER A 654 15.80 -8.23 13.26
C SER A 654 15.48 -7.57 14.59
N ARG A 655 16.42 -7.54 15.56
CA ARG A 655 16.20 -6.85 16.85
C ARG A 655 15.91 -5.36 16.67
N HIS A 656 16.69 -4.67 15.84
CA HIS A 656 16.49 -3.25 15.52
C HIS A 656 15.08 -2.96 14.99
N ARG A 657 14.57 -3.82 14.11
CA ARG A 657 13.21 -3.76 13.56
C ARG A 657 12.13 -3.95 14.62
N ASP A 658 12.36 -4.82 15.60
CA ASP A 658 11.39 -5.16 16.64
C ASP A 658 11.39 -4.09 17.78
N GLU A 659 12.48 -3.34 17.93
CA GLU A 659 12.60 -2.12 18.73
C GLU A 659 11.98 -0.86 18.08
N PHE A 660 11.27 -1.01 16.94
CA PHE A 660 10.75 0.13 16.18
C PHE A 660 9.72 0.96 16.93
N LYS A 661 9.97 2.27 16.96
CA LYS A 661 9.00 3.30 17.34
C LYS A 661 8.73 4.19 16.12
N PRO A 662 7.47 4.55 15.81
CA PRO A 662 7.17 5.56 14.81
C PRO A 662 7.85 6.91 15.12
N PRO A 663 8.13 7.77 14.12
CA PRO A 663 7.96 7.51 12.68
C PRO A 663 9.14 6.75 12.04
N PHE A 664 10.33 6.77 12.66
CA PHE A 664 11.59 6.36 12.01
C PHE A 664 12.63 5.83 13.00
N ILE A 665 13.43 4.86 12.56
CA ILE A 665 14.75 4.49 13.12
C ILE A 665 15.73 4.20 11.98
N MET A 666 17.02 4.33 12.28
CA MET A 666 18.13 4.08 11.37
C MET A 666 19.25 3.33 12.10
N ALA A 667 19.90 2.39 11.43
CA ALA A 667 21.08 1.71 11.95
C ALA A 667 22.21 1.57 10.92
N LEU A 668 23.44 1.70 11.40
CA LEU A 668 24.66 1.27 10.72
C LEU A 668 25.12 -0.07 11.31
N PHE A 669 25.28 -1.09 10.47
CA PHE A 669 25.90 -2.36 10.83
C PHE A 669 27.28 -2.43 10.17
N LEU A 670 28.32 -2.53 11.00
CA LEU A 670 29.72 -2.63 10.57
C LEU A 670 30.14 -4.10 10.70
N VAL A 671 30.36 -4.79 9.58
CA VAL A 671 30.74 -6.20 9.55
C VAL A 671 32.25 -6.33 9.30
N ASP A 672 32.98 -6.68 10.35
CA ASP A 672 34.43 -6.89 10.34
C ASP A 672 34.76 -8.38 10.18
N SER A 673 34.96 -8.80 8.92
CA SER A 673 35.29 -10.19 8.60
C SER A 673 36.77 -10.48 8.84
N ARG A 674 37.10 -10.88 10.06
CA ARG A 674 38.47 -11.32 10.44
C ARG A 674 39.02 -12.44 9.55
N SER A 675 38.16 -13.18 8.86
CA SER A 675 38.49 -14.31 7.99
C SER A 675 38.54 -13.91 6.50
N ARG A 676 39.54 -13.10 6.11
CA ARG A 676 39.88 -12.74 4.71
C ARG A 676 38.76 -12.10 3.85
N GLY A 677 37.60 -11.78 4.39
CA GLY A 677 36.52 -11.11 3.66
C GLY A 677 36.75 -9.61 3.55
N THR A 678 36.13 -8.94 2.55
CA THR A 678 36.06 -7.48 2.57
C THR A 678 35.20 -7.03 3.75
N CYS A 679 35.69 -6.05 4.51
CA CYS A 679 34.84 -5.34 5.48
C CYS A 679 33.65 -4.71 4.75
N LYS A 680 32.46 -4.75 5.35
CA LYS A 680 31.25 -4.17 4.75
C LYS A 680 30.46 -3.36 5.75
N SER A 681 29.79 -2.33 5.25
CA SER A 681 28.84 -1.52 6.01
C SER A 681 27.45 -1.68 5.44
N PHE A 682 26.45 -1.78 6.31
CA PHE A 682 25.05 -1.83 5.93
C PHE A 682 24.27 -0.75 6.65
N VAL A 683 23.58 0.09 5.88
CA VAL A 683 22.70 1.15 6.36
C VAL A 683 21.26 0.65 6.25
N HIS A 684 20.59 0.49 7.38
CA HIS A 684 19.20 0.04 7.47
C HIS A 684 18.29 1.23 7.81
N PHE A 685 17.35 1.50 6.93
CA PHE A 685 16.28 2.48 7.12
C PHE A 685 14.99 1.75 7.48
N VAL A 686 14.34 2.14 8.59
CA VAL A 686 13.01 1.61 8.95
C VAL A 686 12.06 2.78 9.22
N VAL A 687 11.11 2.99 8.32
CA VAL A 687 10.14 4.11 8.37
C VAL A 687 8.72 3.56 8.51
N SER A 688 7.86 4.26 9.24
CA SER A 688 6.43 3.99 9.33
C SER A 688 5.75 4.11 7.96
N HIS A 689 4.92 3.14 7.61
CA HIS A 689 4.09 3.18 6.39
C HIS A 689 3.07 4.34 6.37
N ALA A 690 2.85 5.04 7.48
CA ALA A 690 2.07 6.28 7.52
C ALA A 690 2.83 7.47 6.90
N PHE A 691 4.16 7.42 6.91
CA PHE A 691 5.06 8.49 6.45
C PHE A 691 6.01 8.05 5.35
N SER A 692 5.82 6.84 4.79
CA SER A 692 6.59 6.35 3.65
C SER A 692 5.83 5.35 2.78
N ASP A 693 6.20 5.34 1.51
CA ASP A 693 5.91 4.29 0.55
C ASP A 693 7.20 3.60 0.06
N GLY A 694 7.06 2.56 -0.78
CA GLY A 694 8.18 1.80 -1.32
C GLY A 694 9.22 2.61 -2.10
N PHE A 695 8.85 3.76 -2.68
CA PHE A 695 9.77 4.61 -3.43
C PHE A 695 10.62 5.52 -2.53
N CYS A 696 10.24 5.70 -1.26
CA CYS A 696 11.00 6.55 -0.31
C CYS A 696 12.46 6.12 -0.11
N SER A 697 12.82 4.88 -0.45
CA SER A 697 14.21 4.41 -0.43
C SER A 697 15.15 5.25 -1.31
N VAL A 698 14.67 5.65 -2.50
CA VAL A 698 15.43 6.39 -3.51
C VAL A 698 15.85 7.80 -3.02
N PRO A 699 14.96 8.66 -2.49
CA PRO A 699 15.37 9.92 -1.87
C PRO A 699 16.18 9.69 -0.59
N LEU A 700 15.82 8.72 0.27
CA LEU A 700 16.55 8.45 1.52
C LEU A 700 18.02 8.08 1.28
N ALA A 701 18.29 7.11 0.41
CA ALA A 701 19.63 6.60 0.17
C ALA A 701 20.51 7.62 -0.58
N GLN A 702 19.95 8.35 -1.55
CA GLN A 702 20.70 9.40 -2.25
C GLN A 702 21.00 10.59 -1.34
N ASP A 703 20.01 11.10 -0.61
CA ASP A 703 20.21 12.25 0.26
C ASP A 703 21.15 11.88 1.41
N PHE A 704 21.03 10.69 1.99
CA PHE A 704 21.99 10.19 2.98
C PHE A 704 23.40 10.10 2.42
N GLY A 705 23.56 9.52 1.22
CA GLY A 705 24.83 9.39 0.53
C GLY A 705 25.51 10.73 0.26
N THR A 706 24.75 11.73 -0.17
CA THR A 706 25.24 13.10 -0.35
C THR A 706 25.58 13.76 0.98
N LEU A 707 24.74 13.63 2.02
CA LEU A 707 25.01 14.19 3.35
C LEU A 707 26.24 13.58 4.03
N TYR A 708 26.50 12.30 3.77
CA TYR A 708 27.71 11.60 4.22
C TYR A 708 28.95 12.12 3.49
N ALA A 709 28.92 12.21 2.16
CA ALA A 709 30.01 12.78 1.38
C ALA A 709 30.31 14.25 1.78
N ASN A 710 29.27 15.04 2.06
CA ASN A 710 29.42 16.43 2.55
C ASN A 710 29.93 16.52 3.99
N ALA A 711 29.80 15.46 4.80
CA ALA A 711 30.41 15.38 6.13
C ALA A 711 31.88 14.92 6.05
N GLU A 712 32.19 14.04 5.10
CA GLU A 712 33.54 13.53 4.79
C GLU A 712 34.44 14.60 4.16
N ALA A 713 33.93 15.33 3.16
CA ALA A 713 34.67 16.35 2.42
C ALA A 713 33.86 17.66 2.31
N PRO A 714 33.77 18.48 3.38
CA PRO A 714 32.97 19.72 3.39
C PRO A 714 33.33 20.73 2.29
N ALA A 715 34.58 20.73 1.82
CA ALA A 715 35.06 21.61 0.74
C ALA A 715 34.48 21.24 -0.65
N SER A 716 34.03 20.00 -0.85
CA SER A 716 33.43 19.50 -2.10
C SER A 716 31.94 19.19 -1.90
N ALA A 717 31.27 19.90 -0.98
CA ALA A 717 29.89 19.61 -0.61
C ALA A 717 28.94 19.76 -1.81
N ALA A 718 28.37 18.64 -2.26
CA ALA A 718 27.37 18.65 -3.32
C ALA A 718 26.05 19.22 -2.79
N ALA A 719 25.49 20.20 -3.51
CA ALA A 719 24.24 20.83 -3.15
C ALA A 719 23.07 19.84 -3.30
N LEU A 720 22.29 19.66 -2.23
CA LEU A 720 21.02 18.96 -2.31
C LEU A 720 19.94 19.88 -2.87
N THR A 721 19.04 19.34 -3.70
CA THR A 721 17.84 20.07 -4.14
C THR A 721 17.09 20.61 -2.92
N PRO A 722 16.77 21.91 -2.84
CA PRO A 722 16.00 22.46 -1.73
C PRO A 722 14.61 21.82 -1.71
N LEU A 723 14.22 21.30 -0.55
CA LEU A 723 12.86 20.85 -0.29
C LEU A 723 12.16 21.96 0.51
N PRO A 724 11.03 22.52 0.04
CA PRO A 724 10.26 23.45 0.84
C PRO A 724 9.79 22.75 2.11
N TYR A 725 10.01 23.39 3.27
CA TYR A 725 9.62 22.83 4.56
C TYR A 725 8.11 22.53 4.60
N ASP A 726 7.73 21.43 5.24
CA ASP A 726 6.37 20.86 5.30
C ASP A 726 5.64 20.56 3.97
N ALA A 727 6.28 20.74 2.80
CA ALA A 727 5.65 20.48 1.50
C ALA A 727 5.03 19.08 1.37
N THR A 728 5.69 18.05 1.90
CA THR A 728 5.17 16.68 1.96
C THR A 728 3.76 16.63 2.54
N PHE A 729 3.55 17.27 3.69
CA PHE A 729 2.28 17.17 4.41
C PHE A 729 1.24 18.15 3.89
N ALA A 730 1.64 19.26 3.27
CA ALA A 730 0.74 20.09 2.48
C ALA A 730 0.12 19.29 1.32
N VAL A 731 0.95 18.65 0.48
CA VAL A 731 0.50 17.84 -0.67
C VAL A 731 -0.38 16.68 -0.22
N LEU A 732 0.02 15.93 0.81
CA LEU A 732 -0.78 14.80 1.31
C LEU A 732 -2.10 15.24 1.96
N GLN A 733 -2.15 16.40 2.62
CA GLN A 733 -3.39 16.98 3.13
C GLN A 733 -4.31 17.40 1.99
N ASP A 734 -3.81 18.08 0.96
CA ASP A 734 -4.63 18.56 -0.15
C ASP A 734 -5.26 17.41 -0.93
N ARG A 735 -4.52 16.32 -1.15
CA ARG A 735 -5.05 15.08 -1.74
C ARG A 735 -6.14 14.43 -0.89
N PHE A 736 -5.97 14.40 0.44
CA PHE A 736 -7.02 13.92 1.36
C PHE A 736 -8.25 14.82 1.34
N PHE A 737 -8.03 16.13 1.30
CA PHE A 737 -9.07 17.15 1.30
C PHE A 737 -9.89 17.16 0.01
N ALA A 738 -9.28 16.87 -1.14
CA ALA A 738 -9.96 16.68 -2.42
C ALA A 738 -10.96 15.50 -2.37
N VAL A 739 -10.59 14.39 -1.74
CA VAL A 739 -11.48 13.21 -1.56
C VAL A 739 -12.64 13.54 -0.63
N LEU A 740 -12.38 14.15 0.53
CA LEU A 740 -13.44 14.53 1.46
C LEU A 740 -14.43 15.51 0.84
N GLU A 741 -13.95 16.42 -0.02
CA GLU A 741 -14.77 17.35 -0.78
C GLU A 741 -15.55 16.71 -1.93
N GLY A 742 -15.31 15.44 -2.29
CA GLY A 742 -15.92 14.81 -3.45
C GLY A 742 -15.54 15.51 -4.76
N ARG A 743 -14.26 15.91 -4.92
CA ARG A 743 -13.77 16.42 -6.20
C ARG A 743 -13.73 15.27 -7.23
N PRO A 744 -14.02 15.52 -8.51
CA PRO A 744 -13.98 14.45 -9.49
C PRO A 744 -12.54 13.98 -9.76
N ALA A 745 -12.36 12.68 -9.94
CA ALA A 745 -11.04 12.08 -10.16
C ALA A 745 -10.29 12.60 -11.42
N TRP A 746 -11.01 13.23 -12.37
CA TRP A 746 -10.39 13.85 -13.55
C TRP A 746 -9.77 15.23 -13.28
N SER A 747 -10.20 15.96 -12.24
CA SER A 747 -9.59 17.23 -11.83
C SER A 747 -8.46 17.02 -10.83
N ASP A 748 -8.64 16.06 -9.91
CA ASP A 748 -7.70 15.75 -8.84
C ASP A 748 -7.37 14.23 -8.88
N PRO A 749 -6.63 13.72 -9.89
CA PRO A 749 -6.32 12.28 -10.04
C PRO A 749 -5.39 11.74 -8.94
N GLU A 750 -4.71 12.63 -8.22
CA GLU A 750 -3.83 12.35 -7.10
C GLU A 750 -4.56 12.11 -5.76
N GLN A 751 -5.89 12.22 -5.75
CA GLN A 751 -6.77 11.91 -4.62
C GLN A 751 -6.41 10.58 -3.92
N VAL A 752 -6.34 10.58 -2.59
CA VAL A 752 -5.98 9.36 -1.83
C VAL A 752 -7.08 8.29 -1.83
N SER A 753 -6.70 7.02 -1.94
CA SER A 753 -7.60 5.91 -1.66
C SER A 753 -7.88 5.88 -0.17
N LEU A 754 -9.14 6.11 0.18
CA LEU A 754 -9.63 5.75 1.49
C LEU A 754 -9.74 4.21 1.46
N ARG A 755 -8.86 3.54 2.20
CA ARG A 755 -8.74 2.07 2.22
C ARG A 755 -9.67 1.47 3.27
N ALA A 756 -10.98 1.58 3.05
CA ALA A 756 -12.00 1.01 3.94
C ALA A 756 -11.77 -0.48 4.18
N THR A 757 -12.19 -0.95 5.35
CA THR A 757 -12.41 -2.38 5.62
C THR A 757 -13.85 -2.67 6.03
N CYS A 758 -14.73 -1.66 6.11
CA CYS A 758 -16.14 -1.89 6.42
C CYS A 758 -16.89 -2.68 5.34
N PHE A 759 -16.53 -2.56 4.07
CA PHE A 759 -17.18 -3.28 2.98
C PHE A 759 -16.74 -4.75 2.89
N ASP A 760 -15.58 -5.07 3.48
CA ASP A 760 -15.06 -6.43 3.67
C ASP A 760 -15.84 -7.23 4.77
N GLN A 761 -16.81 -6.56 5.42
CA GLN A 761 -17.89 -7.05 6.29
C GLN A 761 -17.60 -7.41 7.77
N PRO A 762 -18.61 -7.25 8.66
CA PRO A 762 -18.71 -7.94 9.96
C PRO A 762 -19.25 -9.38 9.84
N TRP A 763 -19.38 -9.91 8.62
CA TRP A 763 -19.79 -11.28 8.29
C TRP A 763 -18.71 -12.03 7.50
N ALA A 764 -17.47 -11.54 7.57
CA ALA A 764 -16.32 -12.40 7.32
C ALA A 764 -16.54 -13.73 8.04
N SER A 765 -16.31 -14.83 7.32
CA SER A 765 -16.40 -16.17 7.87
C SER A 765 -15.56 -16.24 9.15
N LYS A 766 -16.01 -16.98 10.17
CA LYS A 766 -15.12 -17.20 11.34
C LYS A 766 -13.82 -17.91 10.96
N TRP A 767 -13.80 -18.53 9.79
CA TRP A 767 -12.69 -19.23 9.19
C TRP A 767 -12.14 -18.37 8.06
N GLN A 768 -10.95 -17.81 8.28
CA GLN A 768 -10.18 -17.21 7.18
C GLN A 768 -9.93 -18.30 6.12
N PRO A 769 -10.15 -18.01 4.83
CA PRO A 769 -10.06 -18.98 3.76
C PRO A 769 -8.62 -19.40 3.60
N TRP A 770 -8.44 -20.59 3.06
CA TRP A 770 -7.13 -21.10 2.71
C TRP A 770 -6.52 -20.23 1.62
N VAL A 771 -5.36 -19.65 1.91
CA VAL A 771 -4.56 -18.89 0.94
C VAL A 771 -3.32 -19.69 0.61
N TYR A 772 -3.23 -20.14 -0.64
CA TYR A 772 -2.04 -20.80 -1.17
C TYR A 772 -0.99 -19.73 -1.45
N SER A 773 0.17 -19.82 -0.79
CA SER A 773 1.33 -18.97 -1.09
C SER A 773 2.28 -19.73 -2.03
N HIS A 774 2.51 -19.21 -3.23
CA HIS A 774 3.41 -19.80 -4.22
C HIS A 774 4.38 -18.76 -4.77
N GLU A 775 5.62 -19.15 -5.04
CA GLU A 775 6.65 -18.26 -5.58
C GLU A 775 7.21 -18.81 -6.91
N VAL A 776 7.06 -18.09 -8.01
CA VAL A 776 7.75 -18.42 -9.27
C VAL A 776 9.03 -17.62 -9.39
N LEU A 777 10.16 -18.29 -9.60
CA LEU A 777 11.45 -17.69 -9.91
C LEU A 777 11.64 -17.61 -11.42
N VAL A 778 11.80 -16.41 -11.97
CA VAL A 778 12.16 -16.20 -13.38
C VAL A 778 13.65 -15.88 -13.44
N GLU A 779 14.43 -16.80 -14.02
CA GLU A 779 15.89 -16.75 -14.05
C GLU A 779 16.45 -15.98 -15.27
N SER A 780 17.78 -15.81 -15.30
CA SER A 780 18.51 -14.96 -16.24
C SER A 780 18.19 -15.20 -17.72
N GLY A 781 18.03 -16.46 -18.16
CA GLY A 781 17.66 -16.77 -19.54
C GLY A 781 16.26 -16.28 -19.90
N ALA A 782 15.28 -16.52 -19.03
CA ALA A 782 13.90 -16.07 -19.22
C ALA A 782 13.76 -14.54 -19.08
N VAL A 783 14.45 -13.91 -18.12
CA VAL A 783 14.50 -12.44 -17.98
C VAL A 783 15.15 -11.80 -19.20
N SER A 784 16.23 -12.38 -19.74
CA SER A 784 16.91 -11.86 -20.94
C SER A 784 16.03 -11.94 -22.18
N MET A 785 15.34 -13.07 -22.38
CA MET A 785 14.36 -13.26 -23.45
C MET A 785 13.22 -12.25 -23.36
N LEU A 786 12.59 -12.11 -22.18
CA LEU A 786 11.52 -11.14 -21.95
C LEU A 786 11.98 -9.69 -22.13
N ARG A 787 13.23 -9.35 -21.75
CA ARG A 787 13.83 -8.03 -22.03
C ARG A 787 14.05 -7.78 -23.50
N GLN A 788 14.50 -8.78 -24.26
CA GLN A 788 14.66 -8.66 -25.71
C GLN A 788 13.31 -8.38 -26.37
N ILE A 789 12.27 -9.16 -26.03
CA ILE A 789 10.89 -8.94 -26.50
C ILE A 789 10.42 -7.53 -26.13
N ALA A 790 10.56 -7.15 -24.86
CA ALA A 790 10.12 -5.85 -24.36
C ALA A 790 10.79 -4.69 -25.13
N ARG A 791 12.12 -4.75 -25.37
CA ARG A 791 12.83 -3.77 -26.20
C ARG A 791 12.33 -3.76 -27.65
N SER A 792 12.18 -4.93 -28.29
CA SER A 792 11.74 -5.04 -29.69
C SER A 792 10.36 -4.43 -29.95
N TYR A 793 9.48 -4.43 -28.95
CA TYR A 793 8.13 -3.87 -29.04
C TYR A 793 7.95 -2.53 -28.30
N GLY A 794 9.02 -1.96 -27.73
CA GLY A 794 8.95 -0.72 -26.97
C GLY A 794 8.03 -0.82 -25.74
N LEU A 795 8.11 -1.92 -24.99
CA LEU A 795 7.34 -2.17 -23.77
C LEU A 795 8.24 -2.10 -22.53
N PRO A 796 7.74 -1.65 -21.36
CA PRO A 796 8.46 -1.80 -20.10
C PRO A 796 8.53 -3.29 -19.70
N PHE A 797 9.66 -3.73 -19.15
CA PHE A 797 9.84 -5.14 -18.77
C PHE A 797 8.81 -5.61 -17.74
N GLU A 798 8.57 -4.81 -16.71
CA GLU A 798 7.65 -5.14 -15.62
C GLU A 798 6.20 -5.26 -16.09
N VAL A 799 5.87 -4.53 -17.16
CA VAL A 799 4.56 -4.58 -17.81
C VAL A 799 4.44 -5.81 -18.70
N THR A 800 5.48 -6.17 -19.46
CA THR A 800 5.51 -7.43 -20.23
C THR A 800 5.34 -8.64 -19.30
N LEU A 801 6.05 -8.66 -18.16
CA LEU A 801 5.92 -9.71 -17.15
C LEU A 801 4.51 -9.76 -16.54
N LEU A 802 3.93 -8.61 -16.17
CA LEU A 802 2.55 -8.55 -15.68
C LEU A 802 1.55 -9.05 -16.73
N SER A 803 1.73 -8.67 -18.00
CA SER A 803 0.84 -9.04 -19.10
C SER A 803 0.86 -10.55 -19.37
N LEU A 804 2.05 -11.16 -19.27
CA LEU A 804 2.23 -12.60 -19.34
C LEU A 804 1.52 -13.33 -18.17
N VAL A 805 1.62 -12.80 -16.95
CA VAL A 805 0.86 -13.32 -15.80
C VAL A 805 -0.66 -13.21 -16.04
N LEU A 806 -1.14 -12.07 -16.55
CA LEU A 806 -2.55 -11.89 -16.88
C LEU A 806 -3.01 -12.83 -18.01
N ALA A 807 -2.20 -13.06 -19.04
CA ALA A 807 -2.49 -14.04 -20.09
C ALA A 807 -2.69 -15.46 -19.53
N ALA A 808 -1.80 -15.89 -18.63
CA ALA A 808 -1.92 -17.16 -17.93
C ALA A 808 -3.20 -17.23 -17.06
N MET A 809 -3.56 -16.14 -16.37
CA MET A 809 -4.82 -16.05 -15.61
C MET A 809 -6.05 -16.14 -16.53
N PHE A 810 -6.04 -15.48 -17.68
CA PHE A 810 -7.13 -15.55 -18.66
C PHE A 810 -7.30 -16.97 -19.20
N ARG A 811 -6.21 -17.64 -19.60
CA ARG A 811 -6.23 -19.03 -20.09
C ARG A 811 -6.73 -20.03 -19.06
N ALA A 812 -6.22 -19.95 -17.82
CA ALA A 812 -6.67 -20.81 -16.74
C ALA A 812 -8.16 -20.58 -16.40
N SER A 813 -8.61 -19.32 -16.41
CA SER A 813 -10.01 -18.95 -16.10
C SER A 813 -10.99 -19.31 -17.23
N ALA A 814 -10.59 -19.18 -18.50
CA ALA A 814 -11.37 -19.61 -19.66
C ALA A 814 -11.62 -21.12 -19.61
N ALA A 815 -10.58 -21.90 -19.31
CA ALA A 815 -10.67 -23.35 -19.21
C ALA A 815 -11.53 -23.83 -18.03
N ASP A 816 -11.39 -23.23 -16.85
CA ASP A 816 -12.25 -23.55 -15.71
C ASP A 816 -13.71 -23.13 -15.97
N SER A 817 -13.93 -22.02 -16.67
CA SER A 817 -15.26 -21.61 -17.14
C SER A 817 -15.84 -22.61 -18.14
N ALA A 818 -15.07 -23.09 -19.11
CA ALA A 818 -15.48 -24.14 -20.05
C ALA A 818 -15.81 -25.46 -19.35
N ARG A 819 -15.04 -25.86 -18.34
CA ARG A 819 -15.32 -27.05 -17.50
C ARG A 819 -16.64 -26.89 -16.74
N LYS A 820 -16.86 -25.74 -16.09
CA LYS A 820 -18.11 -25.41 -15.37
C LYS A 820 -19.32 -25.32 -16.32
N ALA A 821 -19.13 -24.76 -17.50
CA ALA A 821 -20.13 -24.67 -18.57
C ALA A 821 -20.59 -26.08 -19.03
N SER A 822 -19.63 -26.97 -19.28
CA SER A 822 -19.89 -28.38 -19.63
C SER A 822 -20.74 -29.09 -18.57
N TYR A 823 -20.35 -29.03 -17.29
CA TYR A 823 -21.14 -29.62 -16.19
C TYR A 823 -22.54 -29.02 -16.00
N GLN A 824 -22.77 -27.77 -16.45
CA GLN A 824 -24.07 -27.09 -16.32
C GLN A 824 -24.93 -27.15 -17.59
N GLY A 825 -24.43 -27.73 -18.70
CA GLY A 825 -25.13 -27.73 -19.98
C GLY A 825 -25.39 -26.32 -20.55
N LYS A 826 -24.58 -25.33 -20.17
CA LYS A 826 -24.73 -23.93 -20.60
C LYS A 826 -23.54 -23.52 -21.45
N VAL A 827 -23.79 -22.86 -22.58
CA VAL A 827 -22.74 -22.13 -23.30
C VAL A 827 -22.27 -20.97 -22.43
N GLY A 828 -21.02 -21.03 -21.97
CA GLY A 828 -20.41 -19.92 -21.25
C GLY A 828 -20.03 -18.80 -22.22
N ASP A 829 -20.24 -17.54 -21.81
CA ASP A 829 -19.72 -16.37 -22.53
C ASP A 829 -18.20 -16.30 -22.32
N THR A 830 -17.45 -17.04 -23.13
CA THR A 830 -15.98 -17.08 -23.11
C THR A 830 -15.34 -16.05 -24.04
N ASP A 831 -16.12 -15.34 -24.84
CA ASP A 831 -15.61 -14.43 -25.87
C ASP A 831 -14.96 -13.19 -25.28
N LYS A 832 -15.36 -12.80 -24.06
CA LYS A 832 -14.84 -11.63 -23.34
C LYS A 832 -14.69 -11.91 -21.85
N LEU A 833 -13.44 -12.05 -21.42
CA LEU A 833 -13.08 -12.08 -20.00
C LEU A 833 -12.58 -10.70 -19.56
N SER A 834 -12.75 -10.39 -18.27
CA SER A 834 -12.19 -9.19 -17.66
C SER A 834 -11.66 -9.51 -16.28
N ILE A 835 -10.41 -9.12 -16.00
CA ILE A 835 -9.79 -9.26 -14.69
C ILE A 835 -9.74 -7.86 -14.03
N PRO A 836 -10.50 -7.62 -12.94
CA PRO A 836 -10.34 -6.42 -12.14
C PRO A 836 -9.03 -6.49 -11.34
N LEU A 837 -8.25 -5.42 -11.42
CA LEU A 837 -6.98 -5.24 -10.72
C LEU A 837 -7.09 -4.09 -9.73
N THR A 838 -6.46 -4.22 -8.56
CA THR A 838 -6.03 -3.07 -7.75
C THR A 838 -4.52 -2.99 -7.84
N MET A 839 -3.97 -1.90 -8.35
CA MET A 839 -2.53 -1.69 -8.47
C MET A 839 -2.00 -0.78 -7.36
N TYR A 840 -0.79 -1.04 -6.88
CA TYR A 840 0.00 -0.03 -6.15
C TYR A 840 0.62 0.95 -7.16
N ALA A 841 0.08 2.16 -7.23
CA ALA A 841 0.56 3.23 -8.11
C ALA A 841 1.41 4.25 -7.33
N PRO A 842 2.64 4.58 -7.77
CA PRO A 842 3.40 5.69 -7.21
C PRO A 842 2.83 7.02 -7.71
N MET A 843 1.88 7.59 -6.97
CA MET A 843 1.25 8.88 -7.32
C MET A 843 2.20 10.05 -6.98
N ARG A 844 3.38 10.12 -7.60
CA ARG A 844 4.43 11.12 -7.33
C ARG A 844 4.56 12.14 -8.45
N ASP A 845 3.44 12.82 -8.73
CA ASP A 845 3.30 13.74 -9.88
C ASP A 845 3.36 15.23 -9.54
N GLY A 846 3.05 15.62 -8.30
CA GLY A 846 3.27 16.99 -7.83
C GLY A 846 4.75 17.39 -7.78
N ASP A 847 5.01 18.69 -7.79
CA ASP A 847 6.36 19.25 -7.78
C ASP A 847 7.18 18.74 -6.58
N LEU A 848 8.41 18.30 -6.85
CA LEU A 848 9.35 17.71 -5.88
C LEU A 848 8.88 16.42 -5.18
N ASN A 849 7.71 15.86 -5.50
CA ASN A 849 7.20 14.65 -4.82
C ASN A 849 8.15 13.45 -4.92
N ASP A 850 8.92 13.29 -5.99
CA ASP A 850 9.97 12.26 -6.13
C ASP A 850 11.14 12.44 -5.15
N ALA A 851 11.39 13.65 -4.66
CA ALA A 851 12.44 13.94 -3.70
C ALA A 851 11.96 13.91 -2.23
N MET A 852 10.65 13.79 -1.98
CA MET A 852 10.05 13.80 -0.64
C MET A 852 9.90 12.41 -0.01
N VAL A 853 10.05 12.31 1.31
CA VAL A 853 9.66 11.13 2.10
C VAL A 853 8.24 11.31 2.63
N GLY A 854 7.32 10.45 2.21
CA GLY A 854 5.88 10.50 2.51
C GLY A 854 5.12 9.30 1.93
N LEU A 855 3.87 9.07 2.36
CA LEU A 855 2.98 8.07 1.78
C LEU A 855 2.32 8.62 0.49
N PHE A 856 3.05 8.67 -0.61
CA PHE A 856 2.52 9.11 -1.90
C PHE A 856 1.95 7.95 -2.74
N SER A 857 2.38 6.71 -2.49
CA SER A 857 1.85 5.54 -3.21
C SER A 857 0.43 5.19 -2.79
N ASP A 858 -0.35 4.75 -3.76
CA ASP A 858 -1.78 4.60 -3.59
C ASP A 858 -2.41 3.42 -4.34
N TRP A 859 -3.61 3.03 -3.92
CA TRP A 859 -4.37 1.96 -4.59
C TRP A 859 -5.20 2.55 -5.73
N ARG A 860 -5.06 1.97 -6.91
CA ARG A 860 -5.80 2.36 -8.13
C ARG A 860 -6.44 1.14 -8.75
N ASP A 861 -7.73 1.22 -9.03
CA ASP A 861 -8.46 0.10 -9.64
C ASP A 861 -8.46 0.23 -11.16
N ALA A 862 -8.21 -0.89 -11.83
CA ALA A 862 -8.18 -0.99 -13.27
C ALA A 862 -8.90 -2.27 -13.71
N ASN A 863 -9.35 -2.32 -14.96
CA ASN A 863 -9.91 -3.54 -15.54
C ASN A 863 -9.15 -3.85 -16.82
N VAL A 864 -8.53 -5.03 -16.85
CA VAL A 864 -7.93 -5.57 -18.07
C VAL A 864 -8.96 -6.48 -18.70
N ALA A 865 -9.40 -6.14 -19.92
CA ALA A 865 -10.29 -6.98 -20.71
C ALA A 865 -9.47 -7.80 -21.70
N CYS A 866 -9.95 -9.01 -22.02
CA CYS A 866 -9.36 -9.89 -23.00
C CYS A 866 -10.48 -10.51 -23.83
N SER A 867 -10.47 -10.23 -25.14
CA SER A 867 -11.38 -10.82 -26.12
C SER A 867 -10.77 -12.05 -26.78
N SER A 868 -11.60 -12.87 -27.42
CA SER A 868 -11.17 -13.98 -28.30
C SER A 868 -10.14 -13.57 -29.36
N ASP A 869 -10.22 -12.33 -29.88
CA ASP A 869 -9.27 -11.76 -30.84
C ASP A 869 -7.99 -11.18 -30.22
N ALA A 870 -7.87 -11.11 -28.89
CA ALA A 870 -6.69 -10.54 -28.24
C ALA A 870 -5.50 -11.51 -28.35
N THR A 871 -4.36 -11.01 -28.84
CA THR A 871 -3.10 -11.76 -28.92
C THR A 871 -2.22 -11.49 -27.71
N LEU A 872 -1.20 -12.32 -27.45
CA LEU A 872 -0.26 -12.11 -26.34
C LEU A 872 0.40 -10.72 -26.41
N LEU A 873 0.91 -10.33 -27.58
CA LEU A 873 1.47 -8.99 -27.81
C LEU A 873 0.42 -7.88 -27.73
N GLY A 874 -0.79 -8.12 -28.25
CA GLY A 874 -1.91 -7.18 -28.14
C GLY A 874 -2.24 -6.86 -26.68
N LEU A 875 -2.34 -7.89 -25.83
CA LEU A 875 -2.54 -7.74 -24.40
C LEU A 875 -1.38 -6.99 -23.73
N CYS A 876 -0.13 -7.26 -24.12
CA CYS A 876 1.02 -6.52 -23.59
C CYS A 876 0.96 -5.02 -23.91
N LEU A 877 0.58 -4.68 -25.15
CA LEU A 877 0.37 -3.30 -25.57
C LEU A 877 -0.80 -2.65 -24.83
N ASP A 878 -1.95 -3.33 -24.70
CA ASP A 878 -3.13 -2.82 -23.99
C ASP A 878 -2.86 -2.55 -22.50
N VAL A 879 -2.12 -3.43 -21.82
CA VAL A 879 -1.74 -3.24 -20.41
C VAL A 879 -0.70 -2.12 -20.26
N ALA A 880 0.26 -2.00 -21.19
CA ALA A 880 1.19 -0.87 -21.21
C ALA A 880 0.46 0.46 -21.41
N ASP A 881 -0.48 0.51 -22.35
CA ASP A 881 -1.28 1.70 -22.64
C ASP A 881 -2.17 2.08 -21.45
N LEU A 882 -2.74 1.09 -20.76
CA LEU A 882 -3.52 1.27 -19.52
C LEU A 882 -2.68 1.89 -18.40
N ILE A 883 -1.48 1.36 -18.14
CA ILE A 883 -0.60 1.84 -17.06
C ILE A 883 -0.04 3.22 -17.40
N ARG A 884 0.54 3.37 -18.60
CA ARG A 884 1.17 4.61 -19.09
C ARG A 884 0.18 5.78 -19.13
N GLN A 885 -1.01 5.56 -19.68
CA GLN A 885 -2.04 6.61 -19.75
C GLN A 885 -2.85 6.75 -18.45
N ARG A 886 -2.59 5.86 -17.48
CA ARG A 886 -3.26 5.80 -16.16
C ARG A 886 -4.77 5.67 -16.29
N ARG A 887 -5.21 4.71 -17.10
CA ARG A 887 -6.63 4.34 -17.30
C ARG A 887 -7.14 3.52 -16.10
N TRP A 888 -7.07 4.13 -14.93
CA TRP A 888 -7.48 3.57 -13.65
C TRP A 888 -8.40 4.55 -12.90
N THR A 889 -9.20 4.03 -11.97
CA THR A 889 -10.02 4.83 -11.07
C THR A 889 -9.38 4.95 -9.69
N ILE A 890 -9.90 5.87 -8.88
CA ILE A 890 -9.70 5.79 -7.43
C ILE A 890 -10.23 4.41 -6.97
N PHE A 891 -9.51 3.79 -6.04
CA PHE A 891 -9.88 2.50 -5.45
C PHE A 891 -11.30 2.53 -4.87
N ASP A 892 -12.12 1.54 -5.27
CA ASP A 892 -13.45 1.31 -4.72
C ASP A 892 -13.41 0.17 -3.69
N PRO A 893 -13.53 0.47 -2.38
CA PRO A 893 -13.50 -0.55 -1.35
C PRO A 893 -14.72 -1.49 -1.39
N ILE A 894 -15.79 -1.18 -2.14
CA ILE A 894 -16.92 -2.10 -2.37
C ILE A 894 -16.51 -3.20 -3.36
N GLN A 895 -15.77 -2.85 -4.41
CA GLN A 895 -15.32 -3.79 -5.44
C GLN A 895 -14.00 -4.49 -5.11
N ASN A 896 -13.19 -3.92 -4.20
CA ASN A 896 -11.97 -4.48 -3.61
C ASN A 896 -11.96 -6.01 -3.45
N SER A 897 -13.06 -6.57 -2.95
CA SER A 897 -13.19 -8.00 -2.66
C SER A 897 -13.16 -8.92 -3.89
N ARG A 898 -13.14 -8.34 -5.09
CA ARG A 898 -13.09 -9.03 -6.38
C ARG A 898 -11.83 -8.70 -7.17
N SER A 899 -11.08 -7.67 -6.76
CA SER A 899 -9.93 -7.17 -7.48
C SER A 899 -8.64 -7.89 -7.07
N VAL A 900 -7.91 -8.38 -8.07
CA VAL A 900 -6.57 -8.96 -7.90
C VAL A 900 -5.59 -7.85 -7.51
N LEU A 901 -4.91 -7.99 -6.38
CA LEU A 901 -3.97 -6.96 -5.91
C LEU A 901 -2.60 -7.14 -6.57
N VAL A 902 -2.20 -6.19 -7.41
CA VAL A 902 -0.91 -6.20 -8.11
C VAL A 902 0.04 -5.21 -7.46
N ASN A 903 1.20 -5.71 -7.04
CA ASN A 903 2.31 -4.93 -6.50
C ASN A 903 3.57 -5.18 -7.34
N ILE A 904 4.24 -4.12 -7.79
CA ILE A 904 5.50 -4.21 -8.55
C ILE A 904 6.58 -3.54 -7.73
N LEU A 905 7.66 -4.29 -7.45
CA LEU A 905 8.78 -3.90 -6.61
C LEU A 905 10.07 -4.04 -7.45
N PRO A 906 10.40 -3.05 -8.30
CA PRO A 906 11.71 -2.99 -8.94
C PRO A 906 12.81 -2.76 -7.89
N LEU A 907 14.02 -3.19 -8.19
CA LEU A 907 15.19 -3.06 -7.32
C LEU A 907 15.99 -1.81 -7.70
N ASP A 908 16.30 -0.95 -6.73
CA ASP A 908 17.21 0.17 -6.94
C ASP A 908 18.67 -0.30 -6.90
N GLU A 909 19.13 -0.92 -7.99
CA GLU A 909 20.55 -1.26 -8.16
C GLU A 909 21.45 -0.03 -8.40
N THR A 910 20.88 1.18 -8.47
CA THR A 910 21.66 2.42 -8.65
C THR A 910 22.65 2.59 -7.50
N VAL A 911 23.93 2.65 -7.84
CA VAL A 911 24.99 2.95 -6.87
C VAL A 911 24.92 4.44 -6.50
N ARG A 912 24.78 4.75 -5.21
CA ARG A 912 24.62 6.10 -4.66
C ARG A 912 25.80 6.44 -3.75
N SER A 913 26.12 7.73 -3.65
CA SER A 913 27.31 8.28 -2.95
C SER A 913 28.67 7.90 -3.56
N SER A 914 29.71 8.65 -3.19
CA SER A 914 31.13 8.32 -3.45
C SER A 914 31.58 7.00 -2.82
N ARG A 915 30.86 6.50 -1.80
CA ARG A 915 31.18 5.27 -1.07
C ARG A 915 30.46 4.02 -1.59
N GLY A 916 29.67 4.14 -2.66
CA GLY A 916 29.09 2.97 -3.33
C GLY A 916 27.93 2.30 -2.59
N LEU A 917 27.05 3.08 -1.97
CA LEU A 917 25.83 2.58 -1.33
C LEU A 917 24.86 2.05 -2.38
N GLN A 918 24.58 0.75 -2.35
CA GLN A 918 23.66 0.05 -3.25
C GLN A 918 22.60 -0.70 -2.43
N GLN A 919 21.36 -0.81 -2.93
CA GLN A 919 20.33 -1.56 -2.22
C GLN A 919 20.72 -3.05 -2.15
N THR A 920 20.80 -3.60 -0.94
CA THR A 920 21.18 -5.00 -0.71
C THR A 920 20.12 -5.94 -1.31
N ARG A 921 20.55 -6.94 -2.09
CA ARG A 921 19.65 -7.83 -2.83
C ARG A 921 18.94 -8.81 -1.91
N ALA A 922 17.71 -9.20 -2.23
CA ALA A 922 16.88 -10.03 -1.35
C ALA A 922 17.50 -11.40 -0.99
N HIS A 923 18.37 -11.96 -1.84
CA HIS A 923 19.10 -13.20 -1.53
C HIS A 923 20.27 -12.98 -0.55
N GLU A 924 20.97 -11.84 -0.63
CA GLU A 924 22.16 -11.52 0.18
C GLU A 924 21.85 -11.44 1.68
N TYR A 925 20.59 -11.16 2.06
CA TYR A 925 20.18 -10.97 3.46
C TYR A 925 19.01 -11.84 3.95
N ARG A 926 18.55 -12.83 3.17
CA ARG A 926 17.45 -13.74 3.60
C ARG A 926 17.65 -15.21 3.26
N ASP A 927 18.71 -15.57 2.54
CA ASP A 927 18.88 -16.90 1.92
C ASP A 927 17.63 -17.38 1.17
N ARG A 928 16.83 -16.45 0.61
CA ARG A 928 15.45 -16.74 0.17
C ARG A 928 15.36 -17.91 -0.82
N ARG A 929 16.37 -18.03 -1.69
CA ARG A 929 16.52 -19.15 -2.65
C ARG A 929 16.59 -20.52 -1.96
N TYR A 930 17.32 -20.62 -0.85
CA TYR A 930 17.60 -21.86 -0.12
C TYR A 930 16.66 -22.11 1.06
N SER A 931 16.11 -21.05 1.67
CA SER A 931 15.16 -21.18 2.77
C SER A 931 13.87 -21.87 2.31
N ARG A 932 13.44 -22.93 3.01
CA ARG A 932 12.07 -23.46 2.83
C ARG A 932 11.08 -22.32 3.12
N PRO A 933 10.04 -22.10 2.28
CA PRO A 933 9.11 -21.00 2.48
C PRO A 933 8.41 -21.09 3.84
N ARG A 934 8.51 -20.02 4.64
CA ARG A 934 7.95 -19.96 6.00
C ARG A 934 6.43 -20.06 5.95
N GLY A 935 5.85 -21.11 6.55
CA GLY A 935 4.41 -21.21 6.83
C GLY A 935 3.51 -21.15 5.60
N ARG A 936 3.56 -22.19 4.73
CA ARG A 936 2.80 -22.30 3.47
C ARG A 936 1.30 -22.02 3.60
N LYS A 937 0.70 -22.47 4.71
CA LYS A 937 -0.67 -22.14 5.13
C LYS A 937 -0.61 -20.97 6.10
N SER A 938 -1.02 -19.79 5.65
CA SER A 938 -1.29 -18.67 6.55
C SER A 938 -2.75 -18.26 6.41
N GLN A 939 -3.47 -18.23 7.54
CA GLN A 939 -4.72 -17.51 7.63
C GLN A 939 -4.39 -16.03 7.38
N ARG A 940 -4.80 -15.52 6.21
CA ARG A 940 -4.66 -14.12 5.81
C ARG A 940 -6.05 -13.53 5.58
N CYS A 941 -6.16 -12.21 5.72
CA CYS A 941 -7.44 -11.51 5.62
C CYS A 941 -8.19 -11.83 4.32
N GLU A 942 -9.51 -11.95 4.48
CA GLU A 942 -10.40 -12.82 3.69
C GLU A 942 -10.59 -12.46 2.21
N HIS A 943 -10.14 -11.28 1.81
CA HIS A 943 -11.02 -10.45 1.01
C HIS A 943 -10.73 -10.49 -0.49
N ARG A 944 -9.53 -10.87 -0.93
CA ARG A 944 -9.16 -10.77 -2.36
C ARG A 944 -9.06 -12.15 -3.02
N PRO A 945 -9.36 -12.28 -4.33
CA PRO A 945 -9.16 -13.53 -5.05
C PRO A 945 -7.69 -13.94 -5.13
N MET A 946 -6.82 -12.96 -5.38
CA MET A 946 -5.38 -13.16 -5.51
C MET A 946 -4.63 -11.87 -5.17
N ARG A 947 -3.40 -12.00 -4.67
CA ARG A 947 -2.38 -10.95 -4.69
C ARG A 947 -1.18 -11.44 -5.50
N ILE A 948 -0.73 -10.61 -6.43
CA ILE A 948 0.47 -10.79 -7.24
C ILE A 948 1.50 -9.75 -6.75
N THR A 949 2.70 -10.22 -6.39
CA THR A 949 3.85 -9.34 -6.14
C THR A 949 4.98 -9.71 -7.08
N LEU A 950 5.29 -8.81 -8.03
CA LEU A 950 6.44 -8.92 -8.92
C LEU A 950 7.61 -8.22 -8.23
N GLU A 951 8.59 -8.97 -7.74
CA GLU A 951 9.72 -8.48 -6.95
C GLU A 951 11.03 -8.76 -7.68
N GLN A 952 11.75 -7.71 -8.05
CA GLN A 952 13.05 -7.84 -8.69
C GLN A 952 14.11 -8.25 -7.66
N GLU A 953 14.78 -9.37 -7.90
CA GLU A 953 15.84 -9.88 -7.00
C GLU A 953 17.23 -9.35 -7.42
N SER A 954 17.44 -9.23 -8.74
CA SER A 954 18.60 -8.61 -9.36
C SER A 954 18.21 -8.08 -10.74
N MET A 955 19.15 -7.50 -11.48
CA MET A 955 18.93 -7.23 -12.91
C MET A 955 18.58 -8.48 -13.72
N GLU A 956 18.95 -9.68 -13.31
CA GLU A 956 18.72 -10.90 -14.12
C GLU A 956 17.64 -11.84 -13.55
N VAL A 957 17.07 -11.52 -12.39
CA VAL A 957 16.21 -12.46 -11.65
C VAL A 957 15.01 -11.75 -11.05
N TRP A 958 13.82 -12.34 -11.22
CA TRP A 958 12.55 -11.83 -10.69
C TRP A 958 11.77 -12.92 -9.95
N TRP A 959 11.16 -12.55 -8.83
CA TRP A 959 10.18 -13.37 -8.11
C TRP A 959 8.75 -12.93 -8.44
N LEU A 960 7.87 -13.89 -8.63
CA LEU A 960 6.42 -13.70 -8.68
C LEU A 960 5.84 -14.39 -7.44
N ALA A 961 5.61 -13.62 -6.38
CA ALA A 961 4.94 -14.13 -5.18
C ALA A 961 3.42 -13.99 -5.34
N LEU A 962 2.73 -15.12 -5.26
CA LEU A 962 1.29 -15.26 -5.48
C LEU A 962 0.62 -15.73 -4.18
N ASP A 963 -0.23 -14.88 -3.61
CA ASP A 963 -1.16 -15.29 -2.54
C ASP A 963 -2.52 -15.57 -3.20
N ILE A 964 -2.91 -16.84 -3.34
CA ILE A 964 -4.10 -17.26 -4.09
C ILE A 964 -5.18 -17.77 -3.13
N ASN A 965 -6.37 -17.18 -3.16
CA ASN A 965 -7.48 -17.55 -2.29
C ASN A 965 -8.22 -18.79 -2.85
N ALA A 966 -8.20 -19.89 -2.10
CA ALA A 966 -8.80 -21.17 -2.45
C ALA A 966 -10.32 -21.11 -2.69
N SER A 967 -10.99 -20.10 -2.13
CA SER A 967 -12.43 -19.88 -2.36
C SER A 967 -12.75 -19.30 -3.74
N HIS A 968 -11.76 -18.70 -4.42
CA HIS A 968 -11.90 -18.14 -5.76
C HIS A 968 -11.27 -19.02 -6.84
N TYR A 969 -10.11 -19.60 -6.55
CA TYR A 969 -9.34 -20.40 -7.50
C TYR A 969 -9.08 -21.79 -6.92
N SER A 970 -9.44 -22.83 -7.68
CA SER A 970 -9.09 -24.19 -7.33
C SER A 970 -7.59 -24.44 -7.50
N THR A 971 -7.08 -25.42 -6.75
CA THR A 971 -5.74 -25.98 -6.91
C THR A 971 -5.45 -26.45 -8.35
N SER A 972 -6.46 -26.96 -9.08
CA SER A 972 -6.37 -27.28 -10.50
C SER A 972 -6.27 -26.04 -11.42
N TRP A 973 -6.97 -24.94 -11.10
CA TRP A 973 -6.78 -23.65 -11.77
C TRP A 973 -5.35 -23.15 -11.56
N CYS A 974 -4.82 -23.25 -10.34
CA CYS A 974 -3.47 -22.81 -10.01
C CYS A 974 -2.40 -23.62 -10.76
N ARG A 975 -2.56 -24.95 -10.86
CA ARG A 975 -1.62 -25.81 -11.62
C ARG A 975 -1.65 -25.45 -13.11
N ARG A 976 -2.85 -25.21 -13.64
CA ARG A 976 -3.00 -24.72 -15.01
C ARG A 976 -2.35 -23.35 -15.20
N PHE A 977 -2.58 -22.38 -14.31
CA PHE A 977 -1.96 -21.06 -14.37
C PHE A 977 -0.43 -21.14 -14.51
N VAL A 978 0.27 -21.96 -13.72
CA VAL A 978 1.74 -22.11 -13.83
C VAL A 978 2.16 -22.68 -15.20
N ARG A 979 1.41 -23.65 -15.73
CA ARG A 979 1.65 -24.21 -17.08
C ARG A 979 1.42 -23.16 -18.17
N GLU A 980 0.30 -22.45 -18.13
CA GLU A 980 -0.02 -21.40 -19.11
C GLU A 980 0.97 -20.22 -19.01
N LEU A 981 1.56 -19.97 -17.84
CA LEU A 981 2.63 -18.99 -17.63
C LEU A 981 3.94 -19.40 -18.32
N ARG A 982 4.36 -20.66 -18.18
CA ARG A 982 5.51 -21.22 -18.92
C ARG A 982 5.28 -21.20 -20.44
N GLN A 983 4.12 -21.68 -20.87
CA GLN A 983 3.75 -21.74 -22.29
C GLN A 983 3.64 -20.34 -22.92
N GLY A 984 3.01 -19.40 -22.23
CA GLY A 984 2.87 -18.01 -22.71
C GLY A 984 4.21 -17.30 -22.87
N LEU A 985 5.27 -17.68 -22.12
CA LEU A 985 6.60 -17.11 -22.28
C LEU A 985 7.24 -17.53 -23.60
N ASP A 986 7.20 -18.83 -23.90
CA ASP A 986 7.74 -19.38 -25.15
C ASP A 986 6.92 -18.92 -26.37
N GLU A 987 5.59 -18.87 -26.25
CA GLU A 987 4.72 -18.32 -27.28
C GLU A 987 4.92 -16.82 -27.50
N LEU A 988 5.11 -16.01 -26.46
CA LEU A 988 5.37 -14.57 -26.63
C LEU A 988 6.71 -14.33 -27.37
N PHE A 989 7.68 -15.23 -27.22
CA PHE A 989 8.95 -15.19 -27.97
C PHE A 989 8.79 -15.68 -29.42
N ARG A 990 8.22 -16.87 -29.63
CA ARG A 990 8.17 -17.53 -30.96
C ARG A 990 7.00 -17.10 -31.84
N ALA A 991 5.86 -16.81 -31.22
CA ALA A 991 4.60 -16.53 -31.88
C ALA A 991 3.79 -15.46 -31.10
N PRO A 992 4.29 -14.21 -30.97
CA PRO A 992 3.67 -13.14 -30.17
C PRO A 992 2.22 -12.78 -30.58
N LEU A 993 1.79 -13.18 -31.78
CA LEU A 993 0.43 -13.02 -32.28
C LEU A 993 -0.50 -14.21 -31.92
N THR A 994 -0.05 -15.16 -31.10
CA THR A 994 -0.90 -16.24 -30.58
C THR A 994 -2.06 -15.66 -29.77
N PRO A 995 -3.31 -16.09 -29.99
CA PRO A 995 -4.46 -15.67 -29.17
C PRO A 995 -4.24 -15.96 -27.68
N VAL A 996 -4.67 -15.04 -26.82
CA VAL A 996 -4.69 -15.26 -25.37
C VAL A 996 -5.76 -16.29 -25.02
N LEU A 997 -6.97 -16.14 -25.55
CA LEU A 997 -8.06 -17.09 -25.34
C LEU A 997 -8.06 -18.14 -26.48
N PRO A 998 -8.27 -19.44 -26.17
CA PRO A 998 -8.46 -20.44 -27.21
C PRO A 998 -9.75 -20.14 -27.99
N ARG A 999 -9.69 -20.23 -29.33
CA ARG A 999 -10.90 -20.18 -30.15
C ARG A 999 -11.79 -21.38 -29.82
N ALA A 1000 -13.11 -21.15 -29.77
CA ALA A 1000 -14.07 -22.24 -29.59
C ALA A 1000 -13.97 -23.20 -30.78
N ALA A 1001 -13.82 -24.51 -30.51
CA ALA A 1001 -13.60 -25.52 -31.54
C ALA A 1001 -14.79 -25.78 -32.48
N GLY A 1002 -15.88 -25.02 -32.34
CA GLY A 1002 -17.09 -25.13 -33.17
C GLY A 1002 -16.98 -24.46 -34.54
N ASP A 1003 -16.19 -23.38 -34.67
CA ASP A 1003 -16.16 -22.56 -35.89
C ASP A 1003 -15.29 -23.15 -37.02
N SER A 1004 -14.39 -24.10 -36.69
CA SER A 1004 -13.46 -24.71 -37.66
C SER A 1004 -14.12 -25.67 -38.67
N HIS A 1005 -15.41 -25.98 -38.54
CA HIS A 1005 -16.11 -26.88 -39.46
C HIS A 1005 -16.60 -26.23 -40.77
N ALA A 1006 -16.49 -24.91 -40.92
CA ALA A 1006 -16.98 -24.20 -42.12
C ALA A 1006 -15.95 -24.07 -43.25
N ASP A 1007 -14.65 -24.27 -42.99
CA ASP A 1007 -13.57 -23.86 -43.91
C ASP A 1007 -12.50 -24.94 -44.15
N SER A 1008 -12.75 -26.20 -43.79
CA SER A 1008 -11.80 -27.31 -43.95
C SER A 1008 -11.74 -27.86 -45.38
N GLY A 1009 -11.47 -26.99 -46.35
CA GLY A 1009 -10.99 -27.37 -47.67
C GLY A 1009 -9.46 -27.53 -47.64
N GLN A 1010 -8.97 -28.77 -47.56
CA GLN A 1010 -7.54 -29.15 -47.55
C GLN A 1010 -6.71 -28.67 -46.34
N LEU A 1011 -6.54 -29.54 -45.35
CA LEU A 1011 -5.43 -29.46 -44.40
C LEU A 1011 -4.13 -29.95 -45.08
N PRO A 1012 -2.97 -29.29 -44.88
CA PRO A 1012 -1.69 -29.82 -45.30
C PRO A 1012 -1.25 -30.95 -44.35
N VAL A 1013 -0.76 -32.04 -44.92
CA VAL A 1013 -0.07 -33.11 -44.17
C VAL A 1013 1.18 -32.51 -43.52
N ARG A 1014 1.30 -32.65 -42.21
CA ARG A 1014 2.59 -32.47 -41.51
C ARG A 1014 3.29 -33.81 -41.50
N ASP A 1015 4.41 -33.89 -42.21
CA ASP A 1015 5.39 -34.97 -41.98
C ASP A 1015 6.03 -34.79 -40.59
N GLU A 1016 6.14 -35.88 -39.85
CA GLU A 1016 6.91 -35.95 -38.61
C GLU A 1016 8.37 -36.31 -38.94
N GLY A 1017 9.32 -35.58 -38.36
CA GLY A 1017 10.76 -35.77 -38.49
C GLY A 1017 11.53 -35.02 -37.41
#